data_AF-A0A661BWU5-F1
#
_entry.id   AF-A0A661BWU5-F1
#
_cell.length_a   1.000
_cell.length_b   1.000
_cell.length_c   1.000
_cell.angle_alpha   90.00
_cell.angle_beta   90.00
_cell.angle_gamma   90.00
#
_symmetry.space_group_name_H-M   'P 1'
#
loop_
_entity.id
_entity.type
_entity.pdbx_description
1 polymer ?
#
loop_
_entity_poly.entity_id
_entity_poly.type
_entity_poly.pdbx_seq_one_letter_code
_entity_poly.pdbx_strand_id
1 'polypeptide(L)'
;TQSSGSGYFTLDSAGGTSGDTVAVVASGATIKTKGDIEISANDDTTLVVVGGSIAVGGSAGVAGAGALVLLNQGTRAIVQDDDIAAVELDAARNMNINARAESNIVDVTATVAAGGAAGVSGSLLLNVVDSRAEARIGESARINQDSSIVADIAQSVIVDANNSTNMVATTANGSGSGTAAVGGVALVNVVVSRTSASIGQDAQVKAQRDIFVVADSSEQVIANGASAAISGVAGVGGVINANTIVSKTDAVIEAGALVDSDGNVLVAAEDDTLLVSNAWGVAIGLGGAGVGGSFGVNTIVKDTSATISEGATVYARGNNATMDVYTGELGDPPAGDGLIGRLIKIIEAGEEEDPEESDSSSGPSEDQSQGQADKWQTVVDESEANKDEDDLQSDDSPSLGNSKKSRVTMRGLAVVASSTEDVVSSNASAAGGLYAGVSGSGQVLSIVTETDAVVEKGVTIESKDLRLSAADHTSSLSLSGGLAISGVAGVGGVIVSGNIVKSTNATLGTNAIAGEGVDVTASGDVNVDADSSDDIDEILVNVAGAGIAGVGGGVASHVVVSETTAEVGDNSMIDADSDLRVRADSNTEIDTFSGNMSLAGIAAVGGVVSSNVVANTTTVRIGDGAKTDADDVTEVATDSVTNVDTITVAMSGGAVGVAGDVSVNVITTTAQSSIGQDALINTDGSGNSTQDVLVTASDKSTINSDTGTIALGGVAVGGALSVDILRNSASATIGSDAQVNAIGQIDVSASTVKTVDAKAVSAAAGGVGMSGSIAVAAIGGDLNDDAYDQINGEDDNGDRNSESGSINETGSSSSVNPLASDNEDTQLNDFNATSSLADDVDERNAEREADYGVSDDVATSTSPDPRSGTLAVVGSGAILKAGGDLNVTALDTTTSNLLAGAIGVGGVAGAGAATVTVVANNTEAMVASNAELDSGANLTVSAVNNKNLNATAASGAVSFATSIAGSIGVTVDSSSAKAHVDSGAKINQDTATRALASQQNVAVQAVNNANIDVKTGAV
;
A
#
# COMPACT_ATOMS: atom_id res chain seq x y z
N THR A 1 31.92 40.27 -18.88
CA THR A 1 31.98 41.18 -17.72
C THR A 1 30.97 42.30 -17.90
N GLN A 2 29.80 42.21 -17.27
CA GLN A 2 28.93 43.37 -17.06
C GLN A 2 29.06 43.79 -15.59
N SER A 3 29.54 45.01 -15.35
CA SER A 3 29.46 45.65 -14.03
C SER A 3 28.30 46.65 -14.11
N SER A 4 27.15 46.24 -13.61
CA SER A 4 25.97 47.10 -13.54
C SER A 4 26.09 47.99 -12.30
N GLY A 5 25.96 49.31 -12.48
CA GLY A 5 25.70 50.22 -11.36
C GLY A 5 24.24 50.18 -10.87
N SER A 6 23.38 49.35 -11.49
CA SER A 6 21.98 49.15 -11.12
C SER A 6 21.87 48.08 -10.02
N GLY A 7 20.82 48.16 -9.20
CA GLY A 7 20.58 47.25 -8.08
C GLY A 7 19.83 45.97 -8.44
N TYR A 8 19.82 45.51 -9.71
CA TYR A 8 19.04 44.32 -10.14
C TYR A 8 19.53 43.79 -11.50
N PHE A 9 19.71 42.47 -11.66
CA PHE A 9 19.99 41.79 -12.94
C PHE A 9 19.01 40.63 -13.16
N THR A 10 18.32 40.62 -14.31
CA THR A 10 17.41 39.54 -14.71
C THR A 10 17.75 39.00 -16.08
N LEU A 11 17.60 37.68 -16.23
CA LEU A 11 17.59 37.00 -17.51
C LEU A 11 16.28 36.21 -17.64
N ASP A 12 15.39 36.68 -18.52
CA ASP A 12 14.18 35.96 -18.90
C ASP A 12 14.43 35.09 -20.14
N SER A 13 13.63 34.03 -20.26
CA SER A 13 13.69 33.07 -21.36
C SER A 13 13.53 33.70 -22.74
N ALA A 14 14.13 33.07 -23.75
CA ALA A 14 13.90 33.37 -25.15
C ALA A 14 13.26 32.14 -25.81
N GLY A 15 12.16 32.32 -26.54
CA GLY A 15 11.49 31.23 -27.25
C GLY A 15 12.45 30.54 -28.23
N GLY A 16 12.81 29.29 -27.94
CA GLY A 16 13.66 28.47 -28.79
C GLY A 16 12.91 28.00 -30.03
N THR A 17 13.63 27.66 -31.10
CA THR A 17 13.07 27.09 -32.34
C THR A 17 12.50 25.67 -32.18
N SER A 18 12.41 25.15 -30.94
CA SER A 18 12.12 23.74 -30.59
C SER A 18 10.89 23.55 -29.68
N GLY A 19 10.23 24.60 -29.20
CA GLY A 19 9.16 24.47 -28.19
C GLY A 19 9.64 24.56 -26.74
N ASP A 20 10.96 24.53 -26.51
CA ASP A 20 11.54 24.69 -25.17
C ASP A 20 11.63 26.16 -24.74
N THR A 21 11.36 26.40 -23.45
CA THR A 21 11.52 27.68 -22.76
C THR A 21 12.81 27.65 -21.95
N VAL A 22 13.84 28.39 -22.38
CA VAL A 22 15.18 28.29 -21.79
C VAL A 22 15.74 29.66 -21.38
N ALA A 23 16.25 29.77 -20.16
CA ALA A 23 17.08 30.87 -19.66
C ALA A 23 18.49 30.33 -19.34
N VAL A 24 19.53 30.90 -19.96
CA VAL A 24 20.91 30.40 -19.82
C VAL A 24 21.91 31.50 -19.53
N VAL A 25 22.69 31.35 -18.47
CA VAL A 25 23.96 32.06 -18.31
C VAL A 25 25.07 31.23 -18.92
N ALA A 26 25.69 31.76 -19.98
CA ALA A 26 26.70 31.03 -20.75
C ALA A 26 28.01 30.84 -19.97
N SER A 27 28.80 29.84 -20.37
CA SER A 27 30.08 29.55 -19.74
C SER A 27 31.08 30.72 -19.74
N GLY A 28 31.95 30.76 -18.73
CA GLY A 28 32.92 31.84 -18.52
C GLY A 28 32.32 33.23 -18.27
N ALA A 29 31.00 33.33 -18.03
CA ALA A 29 30.36 34.59 -17.69
C ALA A 29 30.80 35.08 -16.31
N THR A 30 30.95 36.41 -16.19
CA THR A 30 31.18 37.08 -14.90
C THR A 30 30.11 38.17 -14.72
N ILE A 31 29.24 38.00 -13.74
CA ILE A 31 28.12 38.90 -13.43
C ILE A 31 28.23 39.33 -11.96
N LYS A 32 28.25 40.64 -11.71
CA LYS A 32 28.37 41.20 -10.36
C LYS A 32 27.33 42.31 -10.16
N THR A 33 26.53 42.21 -9.10
CA THR A 33 25.47 43.18 -8.79
C THR A 33 25.36 43.47 -7.29
N LYS A 34 24.89 44.67 -6.95
CA LYS A 34 24.60 45.10 -5.56
C LYS A 34 23.18 44.75 -5.10
N GLY A 35 22.40 44.08 -5.93
CA GLY A 35 21.09 43.55 -5.57
C GLY A 35 20.97 42.09 -5.95
N ASP A 36 19.84 41.71 -6.52
CA ASP A 36 19.52 40.32 -6.85
C ASP A 36 20.00 39.94 -8.28
N ILE A 37 20.23 38.63 -8.47
CA ILE A 37 20.38 37.95 -9.76
C ILE A 37 19.20 36.98 -9.91
N GLU A 38 18.46 37.08 -11.00
CA GLU A 38 17.36 36.17 -11.32
C GLU A 38 17.53 35.58 -12.71
N ILE A 39 17.50 34.24 -12.79
CA ILE A 39 17.54 33.44 -14.01
C ILE A 39 16.24 32.62 -14.01
N SER A 40 15.25 33.04 -14.79
CA SER A 40 13.92 32.41 -14.76
C SER A 40 13.49 31.95 -16.14
N ALA A 41 13.01 30.70 -16.19
CA ALA A 41 12.29 30.13 -17.32
C ALA A 41 10.88 29.74 -16.84
N ASN A 42 9.85 30.28 -17.48
CA ASN A 42 8.44 30.01 -17.14
C ASN A 42 7.67 29.65 -18.40
N ASP A 43 7.04 28.48 -18.40
CA ASP A 43 6.18 27.99 -19.48
C ASP A 43 4.79 27.70 -18.92
N ASP A 44 3.79 28.46 -19.39
CA ASP A 44 2.39 28.28 -19.04
C ASP A 44 1.64 27.82 -20.29
N THR A 45 1.39 26.52 -20.40
CA THR A 45 0.68 25.93 -21.53
C THR A 45 -0.75 25.58 -21.14
N THR A 46 -1.72 26.11 -21.89
CA THR A 46 -3.13 25.74 -21.75
C THR A 46 -3.64 25.18 -23.07
N LEU A 47 -4.24 23.99 -23.02
CA LEU A 47 -4.84 23.35 -24.18
C LEU A 47 -6.31 23.00 -23.91
N VAL A 48 -7.19 23.43 -24.81
CA VAL A 48 -8.61 23.05 -24.78
C VAL A 48 -8.95 22.37 -26.10
N VAL A 49 -9.25 21.07 -26.06
CA VAL A 49 -9.68 20.29 -27.22
C VAL A 49 -11.13 19.87 -27.02
N VAL A 50 -11.96 20.13 -28.04
CA VAL A 50 -13.37 19.74 -28.02
C VAL A 50 -13.71 19.04 -29.34
N GLY A 51 -14.10 17.78 -29.24
CA GLY A 51 -14.54 16.97 -30.36
C GLY A 51 -15.99 16.52 -30.19
N GLY A 52 -16.73 16.42 -31.29
CA GLY A 52 -18.05 15.79 -31.20
C GLY A 52 -18.67 15.45 -32.54
N SER A 53 -19.59 14.49 -32.52
CA SER A 53 -20.32 14.08 -33.72
C SER A 53 -21.75 13.64 -33.40
N ILE A 54 -22.67 13.96 -34.32
CA ILE A 54 -24.06 13.50 -34.26
C ILE A 54 -24.40 12.87 -35.61
N ALA A 55 -24.92 11.65 -35.61
CA ALA A 55 -25.35 10.96 -36.82
C ALA A 55 -26.79 10.45 -36.69
N VAL A 56 -27.67 10.87 -37.59
CA VAL A 56 -29.06 10.39 -37.67
C VAL A 56 -29.30 9.82 -39.07
N GLY A 57 -29.68 8.55 -39.16
CA GLY A 57 -29.92 7.90 -40.46
C GLY A 57 -31.18 7.03 -40.51
N GLY A 58 -31.79 6.94 -41.69
CA GLY A 58 -33.02 6.17 -41.88
C GLY A 58 -32.84 4.67 -41.60
N SER A 59 -31.74 4.08 -42.07
CA SER A 59 -31.38 2.69 -41.77
C SER A 59 -30.26 2.59 -40.74
N ALA A 60 -29.21 3.41 -40.88
CA ALA A 60 -28.07 3.41 -39.97
C ALA A 60 -27.57 4.83 -39.68
N GLY A 61 -27.31 5.14 -38.41
CA GLY A 61 -26.55 6.32 -37.99
C GLY A 61 -25.19 5.86 -37.45
N VAL A 62 -24.11 6.41 -37.98
CA VAL A 62 -22.74 6.11 -37.54
C VAL A 62 -22.05 7.43 -37.18
N ALA A 63 -21.68 7.58 -35.92
CA ALA A 63 -21.00 8.75 -35.38
C ALA A 63 -19.64 8.34 -34.80
N GLY A 64 -18.64 9.19 -34.97
CA GLY A 64 -17.30 8.97 -34.45
C GLY A 64 -16.65 10.32 -34.18
N ALA A 65 -16.09 10.49 -32.99
CA ALA A 65 -15.26 11.64 -32.66
C ALA A 65 -14.00 11.14 -31.97
N GLY A 66 -12.95 11.92 -32.08
CA GLY A 66 -11.80 11.72 -31.23
C GLY A 66 -11.00 12.98 -31.06
N ALA A 67 -10.19 12.97 -30.02
CA ALA A 67 -9.25 14.01 -29.68
C ALA A 67 -7.88 13.38 -29.41
N LEU A 68 -6.84 14.09 -29.81
CA LEU A 68 -5.45 13.69 -29.64
C LEU A 68 -4.67 14.90 -29.17
N VAL A 69 -4.15 14.83 -27.95
CA VAL A 69 -3.18 15.77 -27.42
C VAL A 69 -1.82 15.10 -27.41
N LEU A 70 -0.85 15.76 -28.05
CA LEU A 70 0.57 15.44 -27.96
C LEU A 70 1.26 16.70 -27.45
N LEU A 71 1.56 16.75 -26.16
CA LEU A 71 2.28 17.85 -25.53
C LEU A 71 3.69 17.37 -25.19
N ASN A 72 4.69 18.11 -25.65
CA ASN A 72 6.08 17.92 -25.31
C ASN A 72 6.68 19.30 -25.04
N GLN A 73 7.03 19.56 -23.78
CA GLN A 73 7.53 20.86 -23.34
C GLN A 73 8.73 20.70 -22.40
N GLY A 74 9.64 21.68 -22.46
CA GLY A 74 10.83 21.70 -21.62
C GLY A 74 11.14 23.10 -21.15
N THR A 75 11.15 23.30 -19.84
CA THR A 75 11.49 24.56 -19.19
C THR A 75 12.81 24.43 -18.45
N ARG A 76 13.80 25.27 -18.78
CA ARG A 76 15.17 25.11 -18.29
C ARG A 76 15.81 26.44 -17.89
N ALA A 77 16.20 26.57 -16.62
CA ALA A 77 16.95 27.70 -16.09
C ALA A 77 18.35 27.24 -15.67
N ILE A 78 19.38 27.62 -16.44
CA ILE A 78 20.70 26.99 -16.35
C ILE A 78 21.81 28.04 -16.21
N VAL A 79 22.68 27.85 -15.23
CA VAL A 79 24.05 28.36 -15.25
C VAL A 79 24.91 27.29 -15.93
N GLN A 80 25.50 27.60 -17.09
CA GLN A 80 26.25 26.60 -17.86
C GLN A 80 27.47 26.08 -17.11
N ASP A 81 27.72 24.80 -17.36
CA ASP A 81 28.92 24.05 -17.00
C ASP A 81 30.05 24.30 -18.01
N ASP A 82 31.29 24.44 -17.53
CA ASP A 82 32.52 24.50 -18.36
C ASP A 82 33.81 24.25 -17.56
N ASP A 83 34.50 23.15 -17.89
CA ASP A 83 35.84 22.77 -17.43
C ASP A 83 36.94 23.83 -17.65
N ILE A 84 36.76 24.72 -18.64
CA ILE A 84 37.81 25.62 -19.11
C ILE A 84 37.72 27.00 -18.43
N ALA A 85 36.51 27.46 -18.11
CA ALA A 85 36.26 28.75 -17.49
C ALA A 85 34.97 28.75 -16.65
N ALA A 86 35.14 28.59 -15.34
CA ALA A 86 34.06 28.68 -14.36
C ALA A 86 33.22 29.96 -14.53
N VAL A 87 31.90 29.82 -14.42
CA VAL A 87 30.99 30.96 -14.33
C VAL A 87 31.13 31.61 -12.95
N GLU A 88 31.25 32.94 -12.90
CA GLU A 88 31.32 33.74 -11.67
C GLU A 88 30.07 34.62 -11.53
N LEU A 89 29.20 34.32 -10.57
CA LEU A 89 27.99 35.10 -10.29
C LEU A 89 28.04 35.62 -8.85
N ASP A 90 28.00 36.95 -8.68
CA ASP A 90 28.00 37.58 -7.35
C ASP A 90 26.81 38.55 -7.21
N ALA A 91 25.86 38.19 -6.35
CA ALA A 91 24.71 39.01 -5.97
C ALA A 91 24.87 39.48 -4.53
N ALA A 92 24.65 40.77 -4.23
CA ALA A 92 24.67 41.21 -2.82
C ALA A 92 23.41 40.76 -2.05
N ARG A 93 22.32 40.39 -2.73
CA ARG A 93 21.06 39.90 -2.14
C ARG A 93 20.73 38.51 -2.67
N ASN A 94 19.58 38.27 -3.28
CA ASN A 94 19.17 36.92 -3.67
C ASN A 94 19.76 36.52 -5.02
N MET A 95 20.08 35.24 -5.16
CA MET A 95 20.32 34.59 -6.44
C MET A 95 19.26 33.51 -6.65
N ASN A 96 18.37 33.73 -7.61
CA ASN A 96 17.27 32.83 -7.91
C ASN A 96 17.46 32.22 -9.29
N ILE A 97 17.48 30.89 -9.36
CA ILE A 97 17.47 30.09 -10.59
C ILE A 97 16.17 29.30 -10.56
N ASN A 98 15.18 29.70 -11.37
CA ASN A 98 13.83 29.15 -11.30
C ASN A 98 13.38 28.61 -12.66
N ALA A 99 12.97 27.35 -12.72
CA ALA A 99 12.34 26.73 -13.89
C ALA A 99 10.92 26.27 -13.52
N ARG A 100 9.89 26.90 -14.09
CA ARG A 100 8.48 26.56 -13.85
C ARG A 100 7.77 26.14 -15.14
N ALA A 101 7.22 24.93 -15.14
CA ALA A 101 6.40 24.39 -16.23
C ALA A 101 4.99 24.12 -15.71
N GLU A 102 3.98 24.76 -16.27
CA GLU A 102 2.57 24.55 -15.90
C GLU A 102 1.77 24.15 -17.14
N SER A 103 1.14 22.97 -17.09
CA SER A 103 0.29 22.43 -18.15
C SER A 103 -1.15 22.32 -17.66
N ASN A 104 -2.07 23.05 -18.29
CA ASN A 104 -3.51 22.95 -18.02
C ASN A 104 -4.23 22.42 -19.27
N ILE A 105 -4.69 21.16 -19.22
CA ILE A 105 -5.28 20.46 -20.36
C ILE A 105 -6.74 20.13 -20.06
N VAL A 106 -7.63 20.55 -20.96
CA VAL A 106 -9.04 20.18 -20.93
C VAL A 106 -9.40 19.56 -22.28
N ASP A 107 -9.68 18.26 -22.28
CA ASP A 107 -10.11 17.53 -23.47
C ASP A 107 -11.51 16.95 -23.28
N VAL A 108 -12.41 17.26 -24.21
CA VAL A 108 -13.80 16.81 -24.17
C VAL A 108 -14.22 16.22 -25.50
N THR A 109 -14.68 14.97 -25.51
CA THR A 109 -15.29 14.35 -26.69
C THR A 109 -16.69 13.83 -26.40
N ALA A 110 -17.64 14.04 -27.33
CA ALA A 110 -19.00 13.54 -27.19
C ALA A 110 -19.58 13.06 -28.52
N THR A 111 -20.17 11.86 -28.55
CA THR A 111 -20.80 11.33 -29.77
C THR A 111 -22.22 10.83 -29.55
N VAL A 112 -23.09 11.05 -30.53
CA VAL A 112 -24.47 10.54 -30.52
C VAL A 112 -24.82 9.94 -31.88
N ALA A 113 -25.25 8.69 -31.90
CA ALA A 113 -25.70 8.02 -33.12
C ALA A 113 -27.13 7.47 -32.98
N ALA A 114 -27.97 7.75 -33.98
CA ALA A 114 -29.33 7.22 -34.07
C ALA A 114 -29.62 6.64 -35.46
N GLY A 115 -30.16 5.42 -35.53
CA GLY A 115 -30.58 4.84 -36.80
C GLY A 115 -31.77 3.88 -36.71
N GLY A 116 -32.55 3.78 -37.79
CA GLY A 116 -33.77 2.95 -37.79
C GLY A 116 -33.50 1.46 -37.55
N ALA A 117 -32.42 0.92 -38.10
CA ALA A 117 -31.94 -0.42 -37.80
C ALA A 117 -30.70 -0.38 -36.89
N ALA A 118 -29.68 0.42 -37.24
CA ALA A 118 -28.40 0.42 -36.52
C ALA A 118 -27.98 1.82 -36.04
N GLY A 119 -27.52 1.92 -34.80
CA GLY A 119 -26.90 3.11 -34.23
C GLY A 119 -25.50 2.74 -33.75
N VAL A 120 -24.45 3.32 -34.35
CA VAL A 120 -23.07 3.02 -33.97
C VAL A 120 -22.39 4.32 -33.58
N SER A 121 -21.93 4.43 -32.33
CA SER A 121 -21.13 5.56 -31.87
C SER A 121 -19.82 5.10 -31.25
N GLY A 122 -18.76 5.87 -31.48
CA GLY A 122 -17.47 5.63 -30.87
C GLY A 122 -16.81 6.95 -30.51
N SER A 123 -16.22 7.03 -29.32
CA SER A 123 -15.44 8.18 -28.88
C SER A 123 -14.05 7.73 -28.44
N LEU A 124 -13.02 8.47 -28.87
CA LEU A 124 -11.62 8.15 -28.59
C LEU A 124 -10.90 9.40 -28.08
N LEU A 125 -10.29 9.32 -26.90
CA LEU A 125 -9.53 10.42 -26.32
C LEU A 125 -8.13 9.90 -25.95
N LEU A 126 -7.11 10.45 -26.59
CA LEU A 126 -5.71 10.11 -26.33
C LEU A 126 -4.94 11.37 -25.92
N ASN A 127 -4.36 11.35 -24.73
CA ASN A 127 -3.44 12.37 -24.27
C ASN A 127 -2.07 11.75 -24.01
N VAL A 128 -1.03 12.35 -24.61
CA VAL A 128 0.37 12.07 -24.26
C VAL A 128 1.02 13.40 -23.91
N VAL A 129 1.44 13.52 -22.66
CA VAL A 129 2.06 14.73 -22.10
C VAL A 129 3.44 14.36 -21.59
N ASP A 130 4.48 14.98 -22.13
CA ASP A 130 5.85 14.97 -21.61
C ASP A 130 6.19 16.40 -21.19
N SER A 131 6.34 16.63 -19.88
CA SER A 131 6.68 17.93 -19.31
C SER A 131 7.95 17.83 -18.48
N ARG A 132 8.88 18.78 -18.70
CA ARG A 132 10.17 18.85 -18.00
C ARG A 132 10.41 20.23 -17.40
N ALA A 133 10.84 20.28 -16.14
CA ALA A 133 11.38 21.47 -15.49
C ALA A 133 12.80 21.19 -14.97
N GLU A 134 13.77 22.05 -15.28
CA GLU A 134 15.19 21.86 -14.92
C GLU A 134 15.82 23.18 -14.47
N ALA A 135 16.18 23.29 -13.19
CA ALA A 135 16.94 24.40 -12.62
C ALA A 135 18.34 23.92 -12.21
N ARG A 136 19.41 24.52 -12.74
CA ARG A 136 20.78 24.05 -12.45
C ARG A 136 21.78 25.16 -12.29
N ILE A 137 22.63 25.03 -11.26
CA ILE A 137 23.95 25.66 -11.17
C ILE A 137 24.98 24.69 -11.76
N GLY A 138 25.71 25.09 -12.80
CA GLY A 138 26.67 24.20 -13.49
C GLY A 138 27.91 23.82 -12.68
N GLU A 139 28.65 22.83 -13.16
CA GLU A 139 29.89 22.36 -12.55
C GLU A 139 30.95 23.46 -12.46
N SER A 140 31.76 23.40 -11.40
CA SER A 140 32.82 24.35 -11.07
C SER A 140 32.36 25.82 -10.94
N ALA A 141 31.05 26.10 -10.96
CA ALA A 141 30.53 27.46 -10.87
C ALA A 141 30.89 28.11 -9.53
N ARG A 142 31.21 29.41 -9.57
CA ARG A 142 31.60 30.20 -8.40
C ARG A 142 30.51 31.22 -8.09
N ILE A 143 29.67 30.90 -7.11
CA ILE A 143 28.53 31.69 -6.70
C ILE A 143 28.83 32.43 -5.40
N ASN A 144 28.73 33.77 -5.42
CA ASN A 144 28.94 34.68 -4.29
C ASN A 144 30.33 34.56 -3.63
N GLN A 145 31.37 34.43 -4.45
CA GLN A 145 32.76 34.27 -3.98
C GLN A 145 33.53 35.60 -3.92
N ASP A 146 33.02 36.67 -4.55
CA ASP A 146 33.71 37.96 -4.60
C ASP A 146 33.49 38.81 -3.34
N SER A 147 34.49 38.81 -2.47
CA SER A 147 34.56 39.66 -1.26
C SER A 147 34.47 41.18 -1.50
N SER A 148 34.57 41.67 -2.74
CA SER A 148 34.36 43.09 -3.07
C SER A 148 32.88 43.50 -3.14
N ILE A 149 31.97 42.52 -3.21
CA ILE A 149 30.53 42.70 -3.07
C ILE A 149 30.17 42.48 -1.60
N VAL A 150 29.66 43.53 -0.93
CA VAL A 150 29.20 43.43 0.46
C VAL A 150 27.84 42.73 0.45
N ALA A 151 27.80 41.48 0.91
CA ALA A 151 26.57 40.70 1.04
C ALA A 151 25.62 41.34 2.06
N ASP A 152 24.33 41.35 1.72
CA ASP A 152 23.22 41.65 2.61
C ASP A 152 23.00 40.46 3.56
N ILE A 153 22.52 40.72 4.78
CA ILE A 153 22.20 39.67 5.77
C ILE A 153 21.08 38.74 5.28
N ALA A 154 20.32 39.15 4.27
CA ALA A 154 19.24 38.38 3.66
C ALA A 154 19.67 37.62 2.39
N GLN A 155 20.94 37.68 1.98
CA GLN A 155 21.44 37.00 0.76
C GLN A 155 21.18 35.49 0.83
N SER A 156 20.34 35.00 -0.08
CA SER A 156 20.07 33.59 -0.29
C SER A 156 20.43 33.14 -1.71
N VAL A 157 20.68 31.84 -1.89
CA VAL A 157 20.74 31.19 -3.20
C VAL A 157 19.58 30.20 -3.27
N ILE A 158 18.77 30.28 -4.33
CA ILE A 158 17.59 29.43 -4.51
C ILE A 158 17.66 28.83 -5.92
N VAL A 159 17.67 27.50 -5.98
CA VAL A 159 17.54 26.70 -7.19
C VAL A 159 16.21 25.97 -7.08
N ASP A 160 15.24 26.32 -7.92
CA ASP A 160 13.84 25.90 -7.81
C ASP A 160 13.34 25.38 -9.16
N ALA A 161 12.91 24.12 -9.21
CA ALA A 161 12.31 23.50 -10.37
C ALA A 161 10.90 23.04 -10.01
N ASN A 162 9.90 23.57 -10.71
CA ASN A 162 8.49 23.26 -10.48
C ASN A 162 7.83 22.78 -11.77
N ASN A 163 7.16 21.62 -11.72
CA ASN A 163 6.45 21.05 -12.86
C ASN A 163 5.04 20.64 -12.44
N SER A 164 4.03 21.27 -13.01
CA SER A 164 2.63 20.97 -12.69
C SER A 164 1.86 20.60 -13.95
N THR A 165 1.14 19.49 -13.91
CA THR A 165 0.25 19.02 -14.97
C THR A 165 -1.16 18.80 -14.42
N ASN A 166 -2.10 19.66 -14.81
CA ASN A 166 -3.51 19.52 -14.51
C ASN A 166 -4.27 19.11 -15.78
N MET A 167 -4.92 17.96 -15.75
CA MET A 167 -5.63 17.39 -16.88
C MET A 167 -7.06 17.00 -16.52
N VAL A 168 -8.01 17.46 -17.34
CA VAL A 168 -9.39 16.98 -17.33
C VAL A 168 -9.70 16.39 -18.70
N ALA A 169 -9.87 15.07 -18.76
CA ALA A 169 -10.20 14.33 -19.96
C ALA A 169 -11.60 13.70 -19.80
N THR A 170 -12.57 14.14 -20.59
CA THR A 170 -13.95 13.65 -20.52
C THR A 170 -14.41 13.15 -21.89
N THR A 171 -14.90 11.92 -21.95
CA THR A 171 -15.39 11.33 -23.20
C THR A 171 -16.69 10.57 -22.96
N ALA A 172 -17.67 10.84 -23.82
CA ALA A 172 -18.98 10.22 -23.73
C ALA A 172 -19.51 9.78 -25.09
N ASN A 173 -20.27 8.69 -25.12
CA ASN A 173 -21.05 8.34 -26.30
C ASN A 173 -22.46 7.83 -25.96
N GLY A 174 -23.38 8.11 -26.87
CA GLY A 174 -24.74 7.59 -26.89
C GLY A 174 -25.04 6.92 -28.23
N SER A 175 -25.63 5.73 -28.23
CA SER A 175 -26.16 5.09 -29.44
C SER A 175 -27.59 4.60 -29.22
N GLY A 176 -28.45 4.85 -30.22
CA GLY A 176 -29.86 4.51 -30.22
C GLY A 176 -30.29 3.85 -31.52
N SER A 177 -31.03 2.74 -31.46
CA SER A 177 -31.56 2.13 -32.69
C SER A 177 -32.80 1.25 -32.50
N GLY A 178 -33.47 0.94 -33.61
CA GLY A 178 -34.57 -0.02 -33.63
C GLY A 178 -34.15 -1.50 -33.55
N THR A 179 -32.91 -1.85 -33.92
CA THR A 179 -32.46 -3.26 -33.90
C THR A 179 -31.09 -3.49 -33.26
N ALA A 180 -30.05 -2.72 -33.58
CA ALA A 180 -28.71 -2.90 -33.02
C ALA A 180 -28.04 -1.56 -32.67
N ALA A 181 -27.70 -1.36 -31.41
CA ALA A 181 -26.91 -0.21 -30.96
C ALA A 181 -25.53 -0.68 -30.48
N VAL A 182 -24.47 -0.04 -30.95
CA VAL A 182 -23.10 -0.30 -30.51
C VAL A 182 -22.46 1.03 -30.11
N GLY A 183 -21.97 1.07 -28.88
CA GLY A 183 -21.31 2.21 -28.28
C GLY A 183 -19.96 1.81 -27.68
N GLY A 184 -18.94 2.65 -27.86
CA GLY A 184 -17.64 2.41 -27.25
C GLY A 184 -16.90 3.69 -26.93
N VAL A 185 -16.27 3.72 -25.76
CA VAL A 185 -15.32 4.75 -25.34
C VAL A 185 -13.96 4.11 -25.08
N ALA A 186 -12.91 4.75 -25.61
CA ALA A 186 -11.55 4.53 -25.14
C ALA A 186 -10.94 5.87 -24.73
N LEU A 187 -10.50 5.95 -23.49
CA LEU A 187 -9.82 7.09 -22.88
C LEU A 187 -8.44 6.59 -22.46
N VAL A 188 -7.39 7.22 -23.00
CA VAL A 188 -6.01 6.90 -22.65
C VAL A 188 -5.25 8.17 -22.32
N ASN A 189 -4.73 8.26 -21.11
CA ASN A 189 -3.84 9.33 -20.68
C ASN A 189 -2.47 8.75 -20.35
N VAL A 190 -1.43 9.35 -20.91
CA VAL A 190 -0.04 9.10 -20.55
C VAL A 190 0.57 10.43 -20.15
N VAL A 191 0.92 10.58 -18.88
CA VAL A 191 1.58 11.76 -18.32
C VAL A 191 2.97 11.36 -17.89
N VAL A 192 3.97 12.06 -18.40
CA VAL A 192 5.37 11.92 -18.02
C VAL A 192 5.86 13.28 -17.51
N SER A 193 6.23 13.34 -16.24
CA SER A 193 6.79 14.52 -15.61
C SER A 193 8.24 14.28 -15.23
N ARG A 194 9.10 15.28 -15.47
CA ARG A 194 10.50 15.25 -15.04
C ARG A 194 10.89 16.59 -14.42
N THR A 195 11.26 16.58 -13.17
CA THR A 195 11.59 17.78 -12.41
C THR A 195 12.97 17.62 -11.81
N SER A 196 13.86 18.58 -12.02
CA SER A 196 15.24 18.47 -11.52
C SER A 196 15.80 19.82 -11.09
N ALA A 197 16.28 19.88 -9.85
CA ALA A 197 17.00 21.02 -9.30
C ALA A 197 18.40 20.57 -8.86
N SER A 198 19.47 21.22 -9.34
CA SER A 198 20.82 20.80 -8.93
C SER A 198 21.88 21.89 -8.77
N ILE A 199 22.84 21.60 -7.89
CA ILE A 199 24.14 22.27 -7.78
C ILE A 199 25.19 21.30 -8.31
N GLY A 200 25.88 21.69 -9.38
CA GLY A 200 26.79 20.81 -10.13
C GLY A 200 28.10 20.47 -9.41
N GLN A 201 28.78 19.46 -9.94
CA GLN A 201 30.07 18.96 -9.44
C GLN A 201 31.10 20.07 -9.18
N ASP A 202 31.83 19.97 -8.08
CA ASP A 202 32.89 20.93 -7.67
C ASP A 202 32.47 22.42 -7.60
N ALA A 203 31.16 22.72 -7.67
CA ALA A 203 30.66 24.09 -7.58
C ALA A 203 30.88 24.68 -6.18
N GLN A 204 31.16 25.98 -6.12
CA GLN A 204 31.37 26.74 -4.88
C GLN A 204 30.23 27.73 -4.69
N VAL A 205 29.32 27.45 -3.76
CA VAL A 205 28.12 28.25 -3.50
C VAL A 205 28.15 28.83 -2.09
N LYS A 206 27.93 30.14 -1.96
CA LYS A 206 27.95 30.85 -0.68
C LYS A 206 26.71 31.72 -0.46
N ALA A 207 26.18 31.74 0.76
CA ALA A 207 25.08 32.62 1.17
C ALA A 207 25.22 33.10 2.63
N GLN A 208 24.68 34.29 2.95
CA GLN A 208 24.58 34.80 4.33
C GLN A 208 23.30 34.32 5.05
N ARG A 209 22.27 33.94 4.30
CA ARG A 209 20.99 33.49 4.85
C ARG A 209 20.75 32.02 4.55
N ASP A 210 20.27 31.68 3.36
CA ASP A 210 19.85 30.30 3.07
C ASP A 210 20.31 29.85 1.68
N ILE A 211 20.54 28.55 1.50
CA ILE A 211 20.74 27.90 0.20
C ILE A 211 19.68 26.82 0.04
N PHE A 212 18.78 26.98 -0.93
CA PHE A 212 17.69 26.02 -1.19
C PHE A 212 17.83 25.41 -2.59
N VAL A 213 17.72 24.09 -2.67
CA VAL A 213 17.66 23.29 -3.90
C VAL A 213 16.38 22.48 -3.84
N VAL A 214 15.36 22.86 -4.62
CA VAL A 214 14.00 22.33 -4.49
C VAL A 214 13.48 21.89 -5.86
N ALA A 215 13.00 20.65 -5.93
CA ALA A 215 12.30 20.07 -7.06
C ALA A 215 10.88 19.68 -6.63
N ASP A 216 9.86 20.20 -7.31
CA ASP A 216 8.44 20.01 -6.98
C ASP A 216 7.67 19.56 -8.23
N SER A 217 7.05 18.38 -8.20
CA SER A 217 6.21 17.85 -9.26
C SER A 217 4.78 17.63 -8.76
N SER A 218 3.80 17.99 -9.58
CA SER A 218 2.39 17.82 -9.26
C SER A 218 1.57 17.39 -10.48
N GLU A 219 0.97 16.20 -10.41
CA GLU A 219 0.14 15.64 -11.47
C GLU A 219 -1.30 15.45 -10.99
N GLN A 220 -2.23 16.23 -11.53
CA GLN A 220 -3.66 16.03 -11.35
C GLN A 220 -4.29 15.53 -12.65
N VAL A 221 -4.87 14.33 -12.63
CA VAL A 221 -5.56 13.75 -13.79
C VAL A 221 -6.98 13.36 -13.40
N ILE A 222 -7.96 13.96 -14.08
CA ILE A 222 -9.38 13.62 -13.98
C ILE A 222 -9.82 13.02 -15.32
N ALA A 223 -10.09 11.72 -15.34
CA ALA A 223 -10.39 10.94 -16.52
C ALA A 223 -11.81 10.34 -16.44
N ASN A 224 -12.76 10.86 -17.22
CA ASN A 224 -14.16 10.44 -17.20
C ASN A 224 -14.58 9.80 -18.53
N GLY A 225 -14.97 8.52 -18.51
CA GLY A 225 -15.49 7.80 -19.66
C GLY A 225 -16.91 7.28 -19.43
N ALA A 226 -17.84 7.58 -20.36
CA ALA A 226 -19.22 7.12 -20.28
C ALA A 226 -19.77 6.59 -21.61
N SER A 227 -20.42 5.43 -21.60
CA SER A 227 -21.05 4.85 -22.79
C SER A 227 -22.49 4.41 -22.52
N ALA A 228 -23.42 4.81 -23.39
CA ALA A 228 -24.80 4.32 -23.40
C ALA A 228 -25.17 3.74 -24.78
N ALA A 229 -25.61 2.48 -24.83
CA ALA A 229 -26.06 1.82 -26.04
C ALA A 229 -27.45 1.20 -25.88
N ILE A 230 -28.48 1.83 -26.45
CA ILE A 230 -29.89 1.45 -26.28
C ILE A 230 -30.49 1.00 -27.61
N SER A 231 -31.10 -0.18 -27.63
CA SER A 231 -31.61 -0.80 -28.85
C SER A 231 -32.87 -1.62 -28.65
N GLY A 232 -33.68 -1.72 -29.71
CA GLY A 232 -34.85 -2.58 -29.76
C GLY A 232 -34.55 -4.08 -29.76
N VAL A 233 -33.37 -4.53 -30.19
CA VAL A 233 -32.96 -5.95 -30.10
C VAL A 233 -31.63 -6.09 -29.36
N ALA A 234 -30.51 -5.67 -29.94
CA ALA A 234 -29.18 -5.84 -29.33
C ALA A 234 -28.52 -4.50 -28.97
N GLY A 235 -28.07 -4.35 -27.73
CA GLY A 235 -27.27 -3.21 -27.27
C GLY A 235 -25.90 -3.69 -26.81
N VAL A 236 -24.82 -3.11 -27.34
CA VAL A 236 -23.45 -3.38 -26.90
C VAL A 236 -22.79 -2.06 -26.55
N GLY A 237 -22.33 -1.92 -25.31
CA GLY A 237 -21.73 -0.69 -24.80
C GLY A 237 -20.47 -1.01 -24.00
N GLY A 238 -19.43 -0.20 -24.12
CA GLY A 238 -18.33 -0.33 -23.18
C GLY A 238 -17.38 0.84 -23.10
N VAL A 239 -16.64 0.88 -21.99
CA VAL A 239 -15.66 1.92 -21.68
C VAL A 239 -14.34 1.28 -21.28
N ILE A 240 -13.25 1.76 -21.86
CA ILE A 240 -11.90 1.51 -21.38
C ILE A 240 -11.32 2.86 -20.96
N ASN A 241 -10.86 2.95 -19.72
CA ASN A 241 -10.14 4.10 -19.19
C ASN A 241 -8.75 3.63 -18.74
N ALA A 242 -7.70 4.16 -19.35
CA ALA A 242 -6.33 3.78 -19.06
C ALA A 242 -5.49 5.02 -18.76
N ASN A 243 -4.94 5.11 -17.56
CA ASN A 243 -4.13 6.23 -17.10
C ASN A 243 -2.77 5.71 -16.69
N THR A 244 -1.72 6.27 -17.29
CA THR A 244 -0.33 6.02 -16.91
C THR A 244 0.30 7.34 -16.53
N ILE A 245 0.76 7.43 -15.29
CA ILE A 245 1.48 8.60 -14.76
C ILE A 245 2.88 8.12 -14.39
N VAL A 246 3.89 8.74 -14.99
CA VAL A 246 5.30 8.49 -14.68
C VAL A 246 5.91 9.81 -14.25
N SER A 247 6.42 9.88 -13.03
CA SER A 247 7.11 11.08 -12.55
C SER A 247 8.52 10.76 -12.09
N LYS A 248 9.43 11.72 -12.31
CA LYS A 248 10.80 11.68 -11.81
C LYS A 248 11.18 13.04 -11.26
N THR A 249 11.49 13.11 -9.98
CA THR A 249 11.72 14.37 -9.26
C THR A 249 13.03 14.29 -8.49
N ASP A 250 14.08 14.99 -8.95
CA ASP A 250 15.42 14.92 -8.38
C ASP A 250 15.91 16.29 -7.85
N ALA A 251 16.31 16.37 -6.58
CA ALA A 251 17.01 17.52 -5.99
C ALA A 251 18.42 17.11 -5.55
N VAL A 252 19.46 17.68 -6.18
CA VAL A 252 20.83 17.14 -6.05
C VAL A 252 21.88 18.21 -5.76
N ILE A 253 22.73 17.96 -4.76
CA ILE A 253 24.05 18.59 -4.63
C ILE A 253 25.08 17.56 -5.11
N GLU A 254 25.69 17.80 -6.28
CA GLU A 254 26.58 16.85 -6.92
C GLU A 254 27.96 16.75 -6.24
N ALA A 255 28.74 15.75 -6.67
CA ALA A 255 29.98 15.34 -6.05
C ALA A 255 31.00 16.48 -5.91
N GLY A 256 31.68 16.56 -4.76
CA GLY A 256 32.73 17.55 -4.49
C GLY A 256 32.26 19.01 -4.35
N ALA A 257 30.97 19.31 -4.48
CA ALA A 257 30.45 20.66 -4.32
C ALA A 257 30.70 21.21 -2.91
N LEU A 258 31.03 22.51 -2.81
CA LEU A 258 31.18 23.25 -1.56
C LEU A 258 30.01 24.22 -1.38
N VAL A 259 29.16 23.96 -0.39
CA VAL A 259 27.95 24.74 -0.08
C VAL A 259 28.12 25.39 1.30
N ASP A 260 28.33 26.71 1.35
CA ASP A 260 28.60 27.47 2.59
C ASP A 260 27.48 28.49 2.88
N SER A 261 26.60 28.14 3.82
CA SER A 261 25.50 28.99 4.30
C SER A 261 25.72 29.40 5.77
N ASP A 262 25.55 30.68 6.09
CA ASP A 262 25.50 31.11 7.51
C ASP A 262 24.16 30.80 8.20
N GLY A 263 23.05 30.66 7.46
CA GLY A 263 21.79 30.12 7.97
C GLY A 263 21.60 28.68 7.51
N ASN A 264 20.56 28.40 6.73
CA ASN A 264 20.12 27.03 6.48
C ASN A 264 20.52 26.53 5.08
N VAL A 265 20.45 25.21 4.90
CA VAL A 265 20.53 24.53 3.61
C VAL A 265 19.35 23.56 3.51
N LEU A 266 18.62 23.58 2.39
CA LEU A 266 17.53 22.65 2.10
C LEU A 266 17.78 22.00 0.74
N VAL A 267 17.72 20.67 0.70
CA VAL A 267 17.64 19.87 -0.53
C VAL A 267 16.32 19.12 -0.45
N ALA A 268 15.36 19.42 -1.33
CA ALA A 268 14.01 18.86 -1.24
C ALA A 268 13.47 18.42 -2.60
N ALA A 269 12.95 17.20 -2.66
CA ALA A 269 12.21 16.65 -3.79
C ALA A 269 10.80 16.26 -3.32
N GLU A 270 9.76 16.82 -3.94
CA GLU A 270 8.35 16.60 -3.57
C GLU A 270 7.54 16.24 -4.83
N ASP A 271 6.78 15.15 -4.77
CA ASP A 271 6.01 14.61 -5.91
C ASP A 271 4.59 14.20 -5.52
N ASP A 272 3.60 15.00 -5.93
CA ASP A 272 2.19 14.83 -5.56
C ASP A 272 1.35 14.42 -6.78
N THR A 273 0.67 13.27 -6.70
CA THR A 273 -0.23 12.80 -7.76
C THR A 273 -1.65 12.61 -7.23
N LEU A 274 -2.63 13.18 -7.95
CA LEU A 274 -4.05 12.92 -7.76
C LEU A 274 -4.65 12.36 -9.06
N LEU A 275 -5.19 11.15 -8.99
CA LEU A 275 -5.87 10.51 -10.11
C LEU A 275 -7.33 10.23 -9.76
N VAL A 276 -8.25 10.79 -10.55
CA VAL A 276 -9.67 10.44 -10.54
C VAL A 276 -10.02 9.76 -11.85
N SER A 277 -10.37 8.47 -11.82
CA SER A 277 -10.60 7.64 -13.01
C SER A 277 -12.00 7.01 -12.97
N ASN A 278 -12.89 7.44 -13.86
CA ASN A 278 -14.28 6.97 -13.91
C ASN A 278 -14.57 6.28 -15.25
N ALA A 279 -15.13 5.07 -15.21
CA ALA A 279 -15.55 4.32 -16.41
C ALA A 279 -16.95 3.70 -16.26
N TRP A 280 -17.94 4.26 -16.95
CA TRP A 280 -19.35 3.86 -16.81
C TRP A 280 -19.94 3.34 -18.13
N GLY A 281 -20.34 2.07 -18.17
CA GLY A 281 -20.89 1.42 -19.36
C GLY A 281 -22.32 0.93 -19.18
N VAL A 282 -23.26 1.41 -20.00
CA VAL A 282 -24.66 0.98 -20.01
C VAL A 282 -25.05 0.42 -21.39
N ALA A 283 -25.64 -0.78 -21.42
CA ALA A 283 -26.07 -1.44 -22.64
C ALA A 283 -27.44 -2.13 -22.51
N ILE A 284 -28.45 -1.69 -23.28
CA ILE A 284 -29.83 -2.20 -23.20
C ILE A 284 -30.30 -2.69 -24.58
N GLY A 285 -30.70 -3.96 -24.66
CA GLY A 285 -31.30 -4.61 -25.82
C GLY A 285 -32.72 -5.14 -25.55
N LEU A 286 -33.73 -4.29 -25.72
CA LEU A 286 -35.11 -4.52 -25.23
C LEU A 286 -35.76 -5.83 -25.74
N GLY A 287 -35.42 -6.30 -26.93
CA GLY A 287 -35.97 -7.50 -27.56
C GLY A 287 -34.92 -8.60 -27.82
N GLY A 288 -33.70 -8.42 -27.35
CA GLY A 288 -32.54 -9.25 -27.66
C GLY A 288 -31.59 -9.35 -26.47
N ALA A 289 -30.33 -8.96 -26.67
CA ALA A 289 -29.27 -9.04 -25.67
C ALA A 289 -28.66 -7.66 -25.38
N GLY A 290 -28.33 -7.41 -24.11
CA GLY A 290 -27.48 -6.29 -23.67
C GLY A 290 -26.12 -6.81 -23.26
N VAL A 291 -25.03 -6.19 -23.74
CA VAL A 291 -23.66 -6.47 -23.31
C VAL A 291 -22.98 -5.16 -22.92
N GLY A 292 -22.73 -4.98 -21.62
CA GLY A 292 -22.10 -3.80 -21.02
C GLY A 292 -20.75 -4.15 -20.41
N GLY A 293 -19.73 -3.33 -20.68
CA GLY A 293 -18.39 -3.52 -20.11
C GLY A 293 -17.77 -2.21 -19.65
N SER A 294 -17.13 -2.18 -18.49
CA SER A 294 -16.23 -1.09 -18.10
C SER A 294 -14.92 -1.63 -17.57
N PHE A 295 -13.80 -1.02 -17.97
CA PHE A 295 -12.49 -1.43 -17.50
C PHE A 295 -11.58 -0.23 -17.27
N GLY A 296 -10.94 -0.21 -16.11
CA GLY A 296 -10.05 0.85 -15.64
C GLY A 296 -8.66 0.29 -15.42
N VAL A 297 -7.65 0.93 -15.97
CA VAL A 297 -6.24 0.59 -15.71
C VAL A 297 -5.54 1.86 -15.29
N ASN A 298 -5.07 1.89 -14.06
CA ASN A 298 -4.37 3.03 -13.49
C ASN A 298 -2.97 2.54 -13.10
N THR A 299 -1.94 3.15 -13.69
CA THR A 299 -0.54 2.83 -13.43
C THR A 299 0.18 4.11 -13.03
N ILE A 300 0.78 4.11 -11.84
CA ILE A 300 1.58 5.21 -11.32
C ILE A 300 2.99 4.67 -11.05
N VAL A 301 3.99 5.34 -11.63
CA VAL A 301 5.40 5.02 -11.40
C VAL A 301 6.11 6.30 -10.99
N LYS A 302 6.77 6.31 -9.84
CA LYS A 302 7.49 7.49 -9.35
C LYS A 302 8.90 7.15 -8.87
N ASP A 303 9.79 8.11 -9.07
CA ASP A 303 11.19 8.13 -8.64
C ASP A 303 11.45 9.54 -8.09
N THR A 304 11.48 9.66 -6.77
CA THR A 304 11.62 10.94 -6.05
C THR A 304 12.87 10.89 -5.20
N SER A 305 13.89 11.69 -5.54
CA SER A 305 15.19 11.63 -4.88
C SER A 305 15.70 13.00 -4.43
N ALA A 306 16.20 13.07 -3.19
CA ALA A 306 16.94 14.20 -2.66
C ALA A 306 18.34 13.73 -2.23
N THR A 307 19.38 14.21 -2.91
CA THR A 307 20.72 13.63 -2.79
C THR A 307 21.81 14.68 -2.53
N ILE A 308 22.74 14.36 -1.62
CA ILE A 308 24.05 15.00 -1.51
C ILE A 308 25.11 13.97 -1.87
N SER A 309 25.77 14.17 -3.01
CA SER A 309 26.68 13.18 -3.60
C SER A 309 28.08 13.18 -3.00
N GLU A 310 28.82 12.11 -3.30
CA GLU A 310 30.12 11.76 -2.71
C GLU A 310 31.10 12.94 -2.66
N GLY A 311 31.70 13.15 -1.48
CA GLY A 311 32.77 14.13 -1.29
C GLY A 311 32.33 15.61 -1.23
N ALA A 312 31.03 15.91 -1.29
CA ALA A 312 30.53 17.27 -1.09
C ALA A 312 30.80 17.77 0.35
N THR A 313 30.91 19.09 0.53
CA THR A 313 31.05 19.74 1.84
C THR A 313 29.93 20.75 2.04
N VAL A 314 29.17 20.61 3.12
CA VAL A 314 28.01 21.46 3.42
C VAL A 314 28.16 22.11 4.80
N TYR A 315 28.21 23.43 4.83
CA TYR A 315 28.13 24.24 6.05
C TYR A 315 26.74 24.87 6.13
N ALA A 316 25.93 24.44 7.11
CA ALA A 316 24.57 24.93 7.36
C ALA A 316 24.47 25.43 8.82
N ARG A 317 25.12 26.56 9.12
CA ARG A 317 25.36 27.03 10.49
C ARG A 317 24.09 27.41 11.29
N GLY A 318 22.93 27.57 10.65
CA GLY A 318 21.65 27.81 11.33
C GLY A 318 21.54 29.14 12.09
N ASN A 319 22.39 30.14 11.77
CA ASN A 319 22.44 31.42 12.49
C ASN A 319 21.29 32.39 12.13
N ASN A 320 20.48 32.09 11.10
CA ASN A 320 19.43 32.98 10.58
C ASN A 320 18.01 32.59 11.03
N ALA A 321 16.94 32.91 10.30
CA ALA A 321 15.58 32.45 10.63
C ALA A 321 15.45 30.90 10.52
N THR A 322 14.43 30.30 11.14
CA THR A 322 14.09 28.88 10.92
C THR A 322 13.58 28.67 9.49
N MET A 323 13.79 27.47 8.95
CA MET A 323 13.14 27.00 7.71
C MET A 323 12.02 26.00 8.04
N ASP A 324 10.98 25.98 7.22
CA ASP A 324 9.90 24.98 7.29
C ASP A 324 10.29 23.77 6.45
N VAL A 325 10.26 22.60 7.06
CA VAL A 325 10.67 21.34 6.45
C VAL A 325 9.55 20.33 6.65
N TYR A 326 9.24 19.57 5.60
CA TYR A 326 8.29 18.47 5.70
C TYR A 326 8.83 17.39 6.64
N THR A 327 7.99 16.91 7.57
CA THR A 327 8.40 15.92 8.57
C THR A 327 8.31 14.48 8.08
N GLY A 328 7.87 14.26 6.84
CA GLY A 328 7.54 12.93 6.35
C GLY A 328 6.12 12.51 6.69
N GLU A 329 5.61 12.90 7.86
CA GLU A 329 4.27 12.55 8.32
C GLU A 329 3.14 13.40 7.67
N LEU A 330 2.02 12.74 7.37
CA LEU A 330 0.74 13.42 7.14
C LEU A 330 -0.01 13.63 8.48
N GLY A 331 -0.55 14.82 8.72
CA GLY A 331 -1.34 15.10 9.93
C GLY A 331 -2.71 14.44 9.91
N ASP A 332 -3.19 13.99 11.08
CA ASP A 332 -4.45 13.25 11.25
C ASP A 332 -5.60 13.75 10.34
N PRO A 333 -6.20 12.87 9.52
CA PRO A 333 -7.45 13.20 8.85
C PRO A 333 -8.52 13.50 9.93
N PRO A 334 -9.45 14.45 9.69
CA PRO A 334 -10.51 14.72 10.65
C PRO A 334 -11.28 13.42 10.93
N ALA A 335 -11.31 12.99 12.19
CA ALA A 335 -11.98 11.77 12.65
C ALA A 335 -13.42 11.66 12.09
N GLY A 336 -13.55 10.92 11.00
CA GLY A 336 -14.80 10.55 10.37
C GLY A 336 -14.67 9.09 10.02
N ASP A 337 -15.64 8.27 10.45
CA ASP A 337 -15.69 6.88 10.02
C ASP A 337 -15.61 6.85 8.48
N GLY A 338 -14.62 6.11 7.96
CA GLY A 338 -14.44 5.87 6.53
C GLY A 338 -15.74 5.39 5.88
N LEU A 339 -15.82 5.51 4.55
CA LEU A 339 -17.01 5.12 3.79
C LEU A 339 -17.41 3.66 4.10
N ILE A 340 -16.40 2.79 4.26
CA ILE A 340 -16.54 1.38 4.65
C ILE A 340 -16.95 1.27 6.12
N GLY A 341 -16.31 1.99 7.06
CA GLY A 341 -16.73 2.01 8.47
C GLY A 341 -18.19 2.42 8.70
N ARG A 342 -18.76 3.29 7.86
CA ARG A 342 -20.20 3.60 7.88
C ARG A 342 -21.04 2.46 7.31
N LEU A 343 -20.60 1.82 6.23
CA LEU A 343 -21.26 0.66 5.62
C LEU A 343 -21.27 -0.56 6.57
N ILE A 344 -20.15 -0.80 7.26
CA ILE A 344 -19.99 -1.82 8.31
C ILE A 344 -20.96 -1.55 9.46
N LYS A 345 -21.05 -0.31 9.97
CA LYS A 345 -22.02 0.03 11.03
C LYS A 345 -23.47 -0.20 10.61
N ILE A 346 -23.81 -0.03 9.33
CA ILE A 346 -25.16 -0.33 8.81
C ILE A 346 -25.42 -1.85 8.79
N ILE A 347 -24.39 -2.66 8.53
CA ILE A 347 -24.45 -4.13 8.57
C ILE A 347 -24.52 -4.63 10.03
N GLU A 348 -23.68 -4.10 10.93
CA GLU A 348 -23.61 -4.46 12.35
C GLU A 348 -24.81 -3.98 13.18
N ALA A 349 -25.40 -2.83 12.86
CA ALA A 349 -26.64 -2.35 13.49
C ALA A 349 -27.87 -3.25 13.21
N GLY A 350 -27.71 -4.30 12.39
CA GLY A 350 -28.68 -5.36 12.20
C GLY A 350 -28.80 -6.36 13.36
N GLU A 351 -27.91 -6.33 14.36
CA GLU A 351 -27.89 -7.29 15.48
C GLU A 351 -28.56 -6.82 16.78
N GLU A 352 -29.02 -5.57 16.89
CA GLU A 352 -29.72 -5.09 18.10
C GLU A 352 -31.26 -5.05 17.92
N GLU A 353 -31.92 -6.21 17.90
CA GLU A 353 -33.28 -6.32 18.46
C GLU A 353 -33.43 -7.62 19.29
N ASP A 354 -33.51 -7.43 20.61
CA ASP A 354 -33.79 -8.43 21.64
C ASP A 354 -35.16 -9.10 21.40
N PRO A 355 -35.30 -10.45 21.39
CA PRO A 355 -36.57 -11.09 21.07
C PRO A 355 -37.50 -11.10 22.30
N GLU A 356 -38.47 -10.19 22.35
CA GLU A 356 -39.60 -10.37 23.26
C GLU A 356 -40.50 -11.54 22.80
N GLU A 357 -40.80 -12.44 23.74
CA GLU A 357 -41.65 -13.62 23.60
C GLU A 357 -42.97 -13.33 22.85
N SER A 358 -43.26 -14.09 21.80
CA SER A 358 -44.63 -14.39 21.44
C SER A 358 -44.81 -15.81 20.89
N ASP A 359 -45.92 -16.40 21.31
CA ASP A 359 -46.22 -17.82 21.38
C ASP A 359 -46.85 -18.35 20.08
N SER A 360 -46.45 -19.56 19.69
CA SER A 360 -47.20 -20.56 18.90
C SER A 360 -47.57 -20.34 17.41
N SER A 361 -47.06 -21.26 16.59
CA SER A 361 -47.71 -21.95 15.45
C SER A 361 -48.31 -21.17 14.28
N SER A 362 -47.62 -21.15 13.12
CA SER A 362 -48.11 -21.60 11.80
C SER A 362 -47.07 -21.26 10.71
N GLY A 363 -47.12 -21.95 9.56
CA GLY A 363 -46.05 -22.09 8.55
C GLY A 363 -45.42 -20.81 7.97
N PRO A 364 -44.29 -20.94 7.24
CA PRO A 364 -43.54 -19.78 6.76
C PRO A 364 -44.35 -19.03 5.72
N SER A 365 -44.58 -17.74 5.96
CA SER A 365 -45.21 -16.82 5.03
C SER A 365 -44.14 -16.04 4.26
N GLU A 366 -44.44 -15.73 3.00
CA GLU A 366 -43.59 -15.09 1.98
C GLU A 366 -43.13 -13.65 2.28
N ASP A 367 -43.15 -13.19 3.55
CA ASP A 367 -42.96 -11.78 3.92
C ASP A 367 -41.60 -11.48 4.59
N GLN A 368 -40.69 -12.47 4.66
CA GLN A 368 -39.35 -12.31 5.24
C GLN A 368 -38.24 -12.14 4.18
N SER A 369 -38.55 -12.33 2.90
CA SER A 369 -37.63 -12.17 1.76
C SER A 369 -37.64 -10.75 1.16
N GLN A 370 -38.62 -9.90 1.51
CA GLN A 370 -38.74 -8.54 0.96
C GLN A 370 -38.11 -7.48 1.90
N GLY A 371 -38.11 -7.69 3.22
CA GLY A 371 -37.53 -6.73 4.18
C GLY A 371 -36.00 -6.63 4.20
N GLN A 372 -35.28 -7.61 3.65
CA GLN A 372 -33.82 -7.54 3.46
C GLN A 372 -33.46 -6.96 2.08
N ALA A 373 -34.26 -7.22 1.04
CA ALA A 373 -34.08 -6.62 -0.28
C ALA A 373 -34.31 -5.10 -0.26
N ASP A 374 -35.31 -4.62 0.50
CA ASP A 374 -35.57 -3.18 0.69
C ASP A 374 -34.45 -2.47 1.49
N LYS A 375 -33.68 -3.20 2.32
CA LYS A 375 -32.51 -2.66 3.06
C LYS A 375 -31.27 -2.54 2.18
N TRP A 376 -31.02 -3.51 1.28
CA TRP A 376 -29.97 -3.42 0.27
C TRP A 376 -30.28 -2.37 -0.81
N GLN A 377 -31.56 -2.11 -1.08
CA GLN A 377 -31.99 -1.02 -1.94
C GLN A 377 -31.59 0.37 -1.39
N THR A 378 -31.62 0.57 -0.06
CA THR A 378 -31.14 1.81 0.60
C THR A 378 -29.63 2.01 0.45
N VAL A 379 -28.84 0.92 0.49
CA VAL A 379 -27.38 0.96 0.24
C VAL A 379 -27.08 1.30 -1.23
N VAL A 380 -27.89 0.81 -2.16
CA VAL A 380 -27.82 1.15 -3.59
C VAL A 380 -28.28 2.60 -3.85
N ASP A 381 -29.29 3.08 -3.13
CA ASP A 381 -29.80 4.45 -3.24
C ASP A 381 -28.84 5.49 -2.62
N GLU A 382 -27.99 5.10 -1.67
CA GLU A 382 -26.91 5.93 -1.11
C GLU A 382 -25.59 5.86 -1.92
N SER A 383 -25.46 4.93 -2.89
CA SER A 383 -24.26 4.74 -3.74
C SER A 383 -24.05 5.78 -4.86
N GLU A 384 -24.66 6.96 -4.75
CA GLU A 384 -24.66 8.05 -5.74
C GLU A 384 -25.18 7.69 -7.16
N ALA A 385 -25.53 6.43 -7.44
CA ALA A 385 -25.91 5.98 -8.78
C ALA A 385 -27.28 6.50 -9.28
N ASN A 386 -28.00 7.31 -8.50
CA ASN A 386 -29.39 7.71 -8.79
C ASN A 386 -29.74 9.17 -8.41
N LYS A 387 -28.77 10.10 -8.35
CA LYS A 387 -29.06 11.53 -8.20
C LYS A 387 -29.34 12.18 -9.57
N ASP A 388 -30.37 13.04 -9.65
CA ASP A 388 -30.74 13.79 -10.86
C ASP A 388 -29.59 14.71 -11.34
N GLU A 389 -29.49 14.93 -12.65
CA GLU A 389 -28.43 15.71 -13.32
C GLU A 389 -28.19 17.16 -12.80
N ASP A 390 -29.08 17.70 -11.95
CA ASP A 390 -28.97 19.05 -11.38
C ASP A 390 -28.24 19.11 -10.01
N ASP A 391 -27.89 17.98 -9.40
CA ASP A 391 -27.25 17.92 -8.05
C ASP A 391 -25.75 17.55 -8.06
N LEU A 392 -25.12 17.54 -9.24
CA LEU A 392 -23.66 17.48 -9.39
C LEU A 392 -23.02 18.82 -8.99
N GLN A 393 -23.13 19.19 -7.71
CA GLN A 393 -22.23 20.17 -7.11
C GLN A 393 -20.92 19.46 -6.76
N SER A 394 -19.82 20.11 -7.10
CA SER A 394 -18.43 19.62 -7.01
C SER A 394 -17.90 19.40 -5.58
N ASP A 395 -18.75 19.05 -4.62
CA ASP A 395 -18.43 19.03 -3.18
C ASP A 395 -18.67 17.66 -2.51
N ASP A 396 -19.31 16.70 -3.18
CA ASP A 396 -19.62 15.35 -2.65
C ASP A 396 -18.78 14.23 -3.34
N SER A 397 -17.57 14.55 -3.81
CA SER A 397 -16.59 13.47 -4.02
C SER A 397 -16.26 12.89 -2.64
N PRO A 398 -16.16 11.56 -2.45
CA PRO A 398 -15.63 11.02 -1.19
C PRO A 398 -14.30 11.71 -0.95
N SER A 399 -14.24 12.55 0.07
CA SER A 399 -12.99 13.20 0.43
C SER A 399 -12.11 12.10 1.01
N LEU A 400 -11.22 11.55 0.19
CA LEU A 400 -9.94 11.07 0.72
C LEU A 400 -9.37 12.31 1.42
N GLY A 401 -9.30 12.24 2.75
CA GLY A 401 -8.86 13.39 3.52
C GLY A 401 -7.47 13.76 3.05
N ASN A 402 -7.29 14.93 2.43
CA ASN A 402 -5.95 15.50 2.29
C ASN A 402 -5.43 15.76 3.71
N SER A 403 -4.84 14.72 4.29
CA SER A 403 -4.07 14.80 5.52
C SER A 403 -3.00 15.85 5.26
N LYS A 404 -2.99 16.90 6.08
CA LYS A 404 -2.08 18.03 5.83
C LYS A 404 -0.67 17.54 6.08
N LYS A 405 0.21 17.69 5.08
CA LYS A 405 1.65 17.48 5.24
C LYS A 405 2.15 18.18 6.52
N SER A 406 2.59 17.40 7.49
CA SER A 406 3.10 17.93 8.75
C SER A 406 4.46 18.57 8.51
N ARG A 407 4.68 19.74 9.11
CA ARG A 407 5.91 20.53 8.89
C ARG A 407 6.51 20.91 10.22
N VAL A 408 7.84 20.81 10.30
CA VAL A 408 8.64 21.25 11.45
C VAL A 408 9.44 22.47 11.06
N THR A 409 9.56 23.42 11.98
CA THR A 409 10.51 24.53 11.85
C THR A 409 11.86 24.10 12.41
N MET A 410 12.93 24.16 11.62
CA MET A 410 14.27 23.80 12.07
C MET A 410 15.33 24.82 11.64
N ARG A 411 16.56 24.66 12.15
CA ARG A 411 17.73 25.43 11.71
C ARG A 411 18.87 24.46 11.36
N GLY A 412 19.49 24.63 10.20
CA GLY A 412 20.61 23.78 9.79
C GLY A 412 20.41 23.19 8.41
N LEU A 413 20.66 21.89 8.27
CA LEU A 413 20.56 21.15 7.00
C LEU A 413 19.35 20.23 7.00
N ALA A 414 18.57 20.26 5.93
CA ALA A 414 17.52 19.30 5.65
C ALA A 414 17.69 18.71 4.24
N VAL A 415 17.59 17.39 4.14
CA VAL A 415 17.54 16.62 2.89
C VAL A 415 16.25 15.79 2.93
N VAL A 416 15.30 16.10 2.07
CA VAL A 416 13.93 15.56 2.14
C VAL A 416 13.42 15.09 0.79
N ALA A 417 13.00 13.83 0.71
CA ALA A 417 12.28 13.28 -0.43
C ALA A 417 10.86 12.89 0.01
N SER A 418 9.84 13.27 -0.76
CA SER A 418 8.44 12.95 -0.45
C SER A 418 7.63 12.62 -1.70
N SER A 419 6.93 11.49 -1.67
CA SER A 419 5.96 11.08 -2.68
C SER A 419 4.57 10.93 -2.07
N THR A 420 3.53 11.40 -2.76
CA THR A 420 2.13 11.20 -2.36
C THR A 420 1.25 10.83 -3.55
N GLU A 421 0.45 9.77 -3.42
CA GLU A 421 -0.48 9.28 -4.44
C GLU A 421 -1.89 9.14 -3.89
N ASP A 422 -2.82 9.95 -4.39
CA ASP A 422 -4.25 9.82 -4.11
C ASP A 422 -4.96 9.29 -5.37
N VAL A 423 -5.57 8.11 -5.28
CA VAL A 423 -6.26 7.49 -6.41
C VAL A 423 -7.71 7.20 -6.08
N VAL A 424 -8.64 7.81 -6.82
CA VAL A 424 -10.06 7.47 -6.79
C VAL A 424 -10.45 6.86 -8.12
N SER A 425 -10.94 5.63 -8.11
CA SER A 425 -11.31 4.91 -9.32
C SER A 425 -12.71 4.31 -9.19
N SER A 426 -13.62 4.67 -10.12
CA SER A 426 -15.00 4.17 -10.12
C SER A 426 -15.42 3.56 -11.46
N ASN A 427 -15.77 2.27 -11.43
CA ASN A 427 -16.16 1.53 -12.63
C ASN A 427 -17.52 0.88 -12.43
N ALA A 428 -18.48 1.27 -13.27
CA ALA A 428 -19.83 0.72 -13.23
C ALA A 428 -20.22 0.16 -14.59
N SER A 429 -20.87 -1.00 -14.59
CA SER A 429 -21.45 -1.58 -15.79
C SER A 429 -22.91 -1.98 -15.56
N ALA A 430 -23.78 -1.72 -16.54
CA ALA A 430 -25.15 -2.20 -16.54
C ALA A 430 -25.53 -2.77 -17.90
N ALA A 431 -26.13 -3.96 -17.90
CA ALA A 431 -26.56 -4.67 -19.10
C ALA A 431 -27.97 -5.23 -18.95
N GLY A 432 -28.86 -4.93 -19.91
CA GLY A 432 -30.26 -5.32 -19.90
C GLY A 432 -30.73 -5.96 -21.20
N GLY A 433 -31.50 -7.05 -21.17
CA GLY A 433 -32.11 -7.61 -22.39
C GLY A 433 -33.21 -8.67 -22.19
N LEU A 434 -34.00 -8.95 -23.25
CA LEU A 434 -35.05 -9.98 -23.18
C LEU A 434 -34.48 -11.40 -23.07
N TYR A 435 -33.37 -11.68 -23.76
CA TYR A 435 -32.74 -13.01 -23.80
C TYR A 435 -31.43 -13.08 -23.01
N ALA A 436 -30.60 -12.05 -23.07
CA ALA A 436 -29.34 -12.03 -22.33
C ALA A 436 -28.99 -10.63 -21.83
N GLY A 437 -28.47 -10.55 -20.61
CA GLY A 437 -27.83 -9.37 -20.04
C GLY A 437 -26.46 -9.80 -19.57
N VAL A 438 -25.40 -9.26 -20.14
CA VAL A 438 -24.02 -9.57 -19.77
C VAL A 438 -23.34 -8.28 -19.34
N SER A 439 -22.98 -8.16 -18.06
CA SER A 439 -22.32 -6.99 -17.50
C SER A 439 -20.96 -7.38 -16.93
N GLY A 440 -19.95 -6.58 -17.20
CA GLY A 440 -18.62 -6.76 -16.62
C GLY A 440 -18.03 -5.42 -16.23
N SER A 441 -17.57 -5.27 -15.00
CA SER A 441 -16.69 -4.16 -14.63
C SER A 441 -15.36 -4.70 -14.12
N GLY A 442 -14.30 -3.93 -14.28
CA GLY A 442 -13.08 -4.25 -13.58
C GLY A 442 -12.07 -3.13 -13.52
N GLN A 443 -11.14 -3.26 -12.58
CA GLN A 443 -10.13 -2.26 -12.29
C GLN A 443 -8.79 -2.94 -12.02
N VAL A 444 -7.73 -2.31 -12.51
CA VAL A 444 -6.36 -2.62 -12.13
C VAL A 444 -5.70 -1.33 -11.69
N LEU A 445 -5.23 -1.31 -10.45
CA LEU A 445 -4.34 -0.30 -9.91
C LEU A 445 -2.95 -0.90 -9.75
N SER A 446 -1.94 -0.21 -10.28
CA SER A 446 -0.54 -0.55 -10.06
C SER A 446 0.20 0.72 -9.68
N ILE A 447 0.80 0.72 -8.49
CA ILE A 447 1.60 1.82 -7.96
C ILE A 447 2.99 1.27 -7.66
N VAL A 448 4.00 1.89 -8.25
CA VAL A 448 5.42 1.58 -8.00
C VAL A 448 6.13 2.87 -7.66
N THR A 449 6.66 2.99 -6.45
CA THR A 449 7.33 4.21 -6.00
C THR A 449 8.70 3.91 -5.40
N GLU A 450 9.65 4.80 -5.69
CA GLU A 450 10.98 4.84 -5.09
C GLU A 450 11.18 6.25 -4.55
N THR A 451 11.37 6.38 -3.23
CA THR A 451 11.52 7.64 -2.52
C THR A 451 12.81 7.63 -1.71
N ASP A 452 13.82 8.37 -2.17
CA ASP A 452 15.18 8.30 -1.65
C ASP A 452 15.68 9.65 -1.11
N ALA A 453 16.00 9.71 0.18
CA ALA A 453 16.74 10.81 0.79
C ALA A 453 18.14 10.32 1.15
N VAL A 454 19.15 10.75 0.41
CA VAL A 454 20.50 10.16 0.47
C VAL A 454 21.58 11.20 0.68
N VAL A 455 22.45 10.95 1.65
CA VAL A 455 23.77 11.56 1.74
C VAL A 455 24.79 10.48 1.46
N GLU A 456 25.53 10.60 0.36
CA GLU A 456 26.52 9.61 -0.03
C GLU A 456 27.76 9.64 0.87
N LYS A 457 28.60 8.62 0.74
CA LYS A 457 29.85 8.50 1.48
C LYS A 457 30.81 9.67 1.23
N GLY A 458 31.72 9.91 2.18
CA GLY A 458 32.76 10.94 2.07
C GLY A 458 32.26 12.39 2.12
N VAL A 459 30.96 12.62 2.30
CA VAL A 459 30.39 13.95 2.51
C VAL A 459 30.77 14.48 3.90
N THR A 460 31.05 15.78 3.99
CA THR A 460 31.29 16.47 5.27
C THR A 460 30.17 17.49 5.54
N ILE A 461 29.56 17.41 6.71
CA ILE A 461 28.45 18.28 7.14
C ILE A 461 28.81 18.95 8.47
N GLU A 462 28.75 20.27 8.50
CA GLU A 462 28.67 21.04 9.74
C GLU A 462 27.33 21.77 9.79
N SER A 463 26.44 21.41 10.71
CA SER A 463 25.10 21.97 10.79
C SER A 463 24.71 22.39 12.21
N LYS A 464 23.63 23.16 12.32
CA LYS A 464 22.98 23.34 13.61
C LYS A 464 22.20 22.08 13.99
N ASP A 465 21.17 21.76 13.24
CA ASP A 465 20.45 20.49 13.25
C ASP A 465 20.62 19.83 11.86
N LEU A 466 20.60 18.50 11.78
CA LEU A 466 20.55 17.73 10.54
C LEU A 466 19.26 16.92 10.50
N ARG A 467 18.50 17.06 9.42
CA ARG A 467 17.35 16.20 9.11
C ARG A 467 17.55 15.53 7.75
N LEU A 468 17.45 14.22 7.72
CA LEU A 468 17.34 13.41 6.52
C LEU A 468 15.98 12.69 6.59
N SER A 469 15.11 12.87 5.60
CA SER A 469 13.74 12.33 5.66
C SER A 469 13.29 11.81 4.29
N ALA A 470 12.92 10.55 4.20
CA ALA A 470 12.23 9.97 3.04
C ALA A 470 10.79 9.61 3.44
N ALA A 471 9.80 9.95 2.63
CA ALA A 471 8.40 9.71 2.97
C ALA A 471 7.51 9.40 1.78
N ASP A 472 6.75 8.32 1.86
CA ASP A 472 5.93 7.82 0.76
C ASP A 472 4.52 7.46 1.24
N HIS A 473 3.50 8.12 0.69
CA HIS A 473 2.12 7.99 1.15
C HIS A 473 1.19 7.68 -0.02
N THR A 474 0.51 6.54 0.02
CA THR A 474 -0.51 6.19 -0.99
C THR A 474 -1.87 6.01 -0.32
N SER A 475 -2.89 6.65 -0.88
CA SER A 475 -4.30 6.40 -0.58
C SER A 475 -5.03 6.00 -1.85
N SER A 476 -5.84 4.94 -1.80
CA SER A 476 -6.62 4.50 -2.94
C SER A 476 -8.03 4.08 -2.57
N LEU A 477 -9.01 4.50 -3.38
CA LEU A 477 -10.40 4.08 -3.31
C LEU A 477 -10.81 3.47 -4.65
N SER A 478 -11.14 2.18 -4.63
CA SER A 478 -11.63 1.44 -5.79
C SER A 478 -13.10 1.05 -5.61
N LEU A 479 -13.98 1.63 -6.44
CA LEU A 479 -15.42 1.31 -6.45
C LEU A 479 -15.81 0.60 -7.75
N SER A 480 -16.19 -0.68 -7.69
CA SER A 480 -16.60 -1.43 -8.87
C SER A 480 -17.99 -2.05 -8.75
N GLY A 481 -18.84 -1.78 -9.75
CA GLY A 481 -20.23 -2.19 -9.79
C GLY A 481 -20.62 -2.91 -11.09
N GLY A 482 -21.39 -3.98 -11.00
CA GLY A 482 -21.95 -4.70 -12.16
C GLY A 482 -23.44 -4.99 -11.99
N LEU A 483 -24.25 -4.71 -13.00
CA LEU A 483 -25.69 -5.02 -13.03
C LEU A 483 -26.09 -5.72 -14.33
N ALA A 484 -26.40 -7.01 -14.28
CA ALA A 484 -26.85 -7.78 -15.43
C ALA A 484 -28.31 -8.26 -15.23
N ILE A 485 -29.28 -7.69 -15.95
CA ILE A 485 -30.70 -8.08 -15.85
C ILE A 485 -31.20 -8.64 -17.18
N SER A 486 -31.81 -9.83 -17.19
CA SER A 486 -32.42 -10.33 -18.42
C SER A 486 -33.64 -11.25 -18.26
N GLY A 487 -34.42 -11.40 -19.33
CA GLY A 487 -35.57 -12.31 -19.34
C GLY A 487 -35.21 -13.80 -19.41
N VAL A 488 -33.97 -14.17 -19.77
CA VAL A 488 -33.52 -15.57 -19.85
C VAL A 488 -32.20 -15.79 -19.12
N ALA A 489 -31.08 -15.21 -19.55
CA ALA A 489 -29.78 -15.37 -18.91
C ALA A 489 -29.15 -14.03 -18.46
N GLY A 490 -28.78 -13.89 -17.19
CA GLY A 490 -28.08 -12.72 -16.63
C GLY A 490 -26.69 -13.15 -16.18
N VAL A 491 -25.64 -12.54 -16.74
CA VAL A 491 -24.25 -12.85 -16.39
C VAL A 491 -23.55 -11.56 -15.97
N GLY A 492 -23.12 -11.48 -14.71
CA GLY A 492 -22.42 -10.33 -14.14
C GLY A 492 -21.03 -10.74 -13.64
N GLY A 493 -20.02 -9.93 -13.86
CA GLY A 493 -18.68 -10.15 -13.27
C GLY A 493 -18.03 -8.85 -12.86
N VAL A 494 -17.36 -8.84 -11.71
CA VAL A 494 -16.56 -7.70 -11.27
C VAL A 494 -15.19 -8.19 -10.81
N ILE A 495 -14.14 -7.48 -11.20
CA ILE A 495 -12.76 -7.79 -10.81
C ILE A 495 -12.07 -6.50 -10.40
N VAL A 496 -11.50 -6.45 -9.21
CA VAL A 496 -10.59 -5.38 -8.79
C VAL A 496 -9.24 -6.01 -8.43
N SER A 497 -8.17 -5.36 -8.84
CA SER A 497 -6.83 -5.71 -8.42
C SER A 497 -6.02 -4.47 -8.11
N GLY A 498 -5.42 -4.41 -6.93
CA GLY A 498 -4.43 -3.41 -6.55
C GLY A 498 -3.07 -4.05 -6.33
N ASN A 499 -2.03 -3.49 -6.91
CA ASN A 499 -0.64 -3.89 -6.69
C ASN A 499 0.15 -2.65 -6.30
N ILE A 500 0.63 -2.59 -5.07
CA ILE A 500 1.41 -1.47 -4.54
C ILE A 500 2.79 -2.02 -4.17
N VAL A 501 3.84 -1.44 -4.76
CA VAL A 501 5.23 -1.78 -4.49
C VAL A 501 5.99 -0.51 -4.17
N LYS A 502 6.58 -0.41 -2.98
CA LYS A 502 7.27 0.80 -2.52
C LYS A 502 8.67 0.51 -2.01
N SER A 503 9.56 1.46 -2.24
CA SER A 503 10.87 1.55 -1.59
C SER A 503 11.09 2.96 -1.07
N THR A 504 11.24 3.11 0.25
CA THR A 504 11.42 4.40 0.92
C THR A 504 12.71 4.35 1.74
N ASN A 505 13.74 5.08 1.30
CA ASN A 505 15.07 4.97 1.89
C ASN A 505 15.62 6.32 2.35
N ALA A 506 15.95 6.44 3.64
CA ALA A 506 16.70 7.55 4.22
C ALA A 506 18.11 7.07 4.61
N THR A 507 19.13 7.43 3.84
CA THR A 507 20.51 6.91 4.03
C THR A 507 21.51 8.03 4.30
N LEU A 508 22.08 8.07 5.51
CA LEU A 508 23.14 8.97 5.92
C LEU A 508 24.50 8.26 5.86
N GLY A 509 25.17 8.38 4.72
CA GLY A 509 26.38 7.64 4.39
C GLY A 509 26.02 6.31 3.71
N THR A 510 26.32 6.18 2.43
CA THR A 510 26.22 4.89 1.71
C THR A 510 27.41 3.99 2.07
N ASN A 511 27.29 2.65 1.93
CA ASN A 511 28.36 1.66 2.17
C ASN A 511 29.79 2.17 1.91
N ALA A 512 30.47 2.57 2.98
CA ALA A 512 31.79 3.18 2.92
C ALA A 512 32.87 2.26 3.47
N ILE A 513 34.06 2.33 2.87
CA ILE A 513 35.27 1.70 3.43
C ILE A 513 35.74 2.57 4.60
N ALA A 514 36.43 1.98 5.59
CA ALA A 514 37.00 2.71 6.73
C ALA A 514 37.76 3.98 6.31
N GLY A 515 37.30 5.14 6.81
CA GLY A 515 37.84 6.46 6.49
C GLY A 515 37.20 7.18 5.30
N GLU A 516 36.22 6.56 4.64
CA GLU A 516 35.40 7.18 3.58
C GLU A 516 33.93 7.36 4.00
N GLY A 517 33.55 7.11 5.27
CA GLY A 517 32.20 7.35 5.77
C GLY A 517 31.82 8.84 5.72
N VAL A 518 30.55 9.16 5.97
CA VAL A 518 30.13 10.56 6.13
C VAL A 518 30.69 11.12 7.44
N ASP A 519 31.06 12.40 7.47
CA ASP A 519 31.52 13.11 8.66
C ASP A 519 30.52 14.24 8.99
N VAL A 520 29.78 14.07 10.09
CA VAL A 520 28.72 15.00 10.52
C VAL A 520 29.06 15.57 11.88
N THR A 521 29.04 16.90 11.99
CA THR A 521 29.05 17.62 13.27
C THR A 521 27.80 18.50 13.35
N ALA A 522 26.90 18.20 14.28
CA ALA A 522 25.67 18.95 14.53
C ALA A 522 25.67 19.53 15.95
N SER A 523 25.47 20.85 16.08
CA SER A 523 25.36 21.51 17.40
C SER A 523 24.01 21.28 18.11
N GLY A 524 23.23 20.31 17.63
CA GLY A 524 21.85 20.04 17.96
C GLY A 524 21.53 18.60 17.58
N ASP A 525 20.38 18.37 16.96
CA ASP A 525 19.90 17.01 16.65
C ASP A 525 20.37 16.51 15.28
N VAL A 526 20.55 15.20 15.16
CA VAL A 526 20.64 14.47 13.89
C VAL A 526 19.47 13.50 13.81
N ASN A 527 18.56 13.71 12.86
CA ASN A 527 17.41 12.85 12.62
C ASN A 527 17.50 12.24 11.21
N VAL A 528 17.36 10.92 11.12
CA VAL A 528 17.29 10.14 9.88
C VAL A 528 16.00 9.33 9.93
N ASP A 529 15.00 9.74 9.17
CA ASP A 529 13.65 9.19 9.23
C ASP A 529 13.19 8.65 7.87
N ALA A 530 12.63 7.45 7.84
CA ALA A 530 11.93 6.88 6.67
C ALA A 530 10.49 6.53 7.05
N ASP A 531 9.50 7.02 6.29
CA ASP A 531 8.08 6.86 6.63
C ASP A 531 7.29 6.37 5.40
N SER A 532 6.55 5.26 5.52
CA SER A 532 5.72 4.72 4.44
C SER A 532 4.32 4.41 4.91
N SER A 533 3.31 4.97 4.25
CA SER A 533 1.90 4.67 4.52
C SER A 533 1.15 4.19 3.28
N ASP A 534 0.33 3.16 3.45
CA ASP A 534 -0.55 2.60 2.43
C ASP A 534 -1.97 2.48 2.98
N ASP A 535 -2.94 3.15 2.36
CA ASP A 535 -4.36 3.12 2.73
C ASP A 535 -5.20 2.70 1.51
N ILE A 536 -5.80 1.51 1.57
CA ILE A 536 -6.49 0.87 0.45
C ILE A 536 -7.94 0.56 0.82
N ASP A 537 -8.86 1.31 0.22
CA ASP A 537 -10.30 1.08 0.29
C ASP A 537 -10.81 0.40 -1.00
N GLU A 538 -11.49 -0.74 -0.88
CA GLU A 538 -12.19 -1.40 -1.97
C GLU A 538 -13.69 -1.65 -1.67
N ILE A 539 -14.55 -1.28 -2.62
CA ILE A 539 -15.96 -1.70 -2.67
C ILE A 539 -16.27 -2.36 -4.02
N LEU A 540 -16.66 -3.63 -3.97
CA LEU A 540 -17.11 -4.43 -5.11
C LEU A 540 -18.55 -4.88 -4.90
N VAL A 541 -19.44 -4.56 -5.86
CA VAL A 541 -20.84 -5.03 -5.85
C VAL A 541 -21.26 -5.55 -7.22
N ASN A 542 -21.77 -6.78 -7.27
CA ASN A 542 -22.29 -7.38 -8.50
C ASN A 542 -23.70 -7.94 -8.31
N VAL A 543 -24.61 -7.60 -9.22
CA VAL A 543 -25.98 -8.11 -9.27
C VAL A 543 -26.26 -8.75 -10.64
N ALA A 544 -26.60 -10.03 -10.64
CA ALA A 544 -26.97 -10.80 -11.84
C ALA A 544 -28.40 -11.37 -11.72
N GLY A 545 -29.37 -10.77 -12.40
CA GLY A 545 -30.78 -11.16 -12.41
C GLY A 545 -31.26 -11.76 -13.74
N ALA A 546 -32.00 -12.87 -13.69
CA ALA A 546 -32.47 -13.56 -14.90
C ALA A 546 -33.81 -14.29 -14.77
N GLY A 547 -34.54 -14.47 -15.88
CA GLY A 547 -35.74 -15.32 -15.88
C GLY A 547 -35.46 -16.83 -15.81
N ILE A 548 -34.30 -17.29 -16.30
CA ILE A 548 -33.91 -18.71 -16.28
C ILE A 548 -32.61 -18.93 -15.51
N ALA A 549 -31.51 -18.28 -15.92
CA ALA A 549 -30.18 -18.53 -15.37
C ALA A 549 -29.43 -17.24 -15.01
N GLY A 550 -29.01 -17.11 -13.75
CA GLY A 550 -28.25 -15.97 -13.23
C GLY A 550 -26.86 -16.42 -12.79
N VAL A 551 -25.80 -15.81 -13.31
CA VAL A 551 -24.42 -16.13 -12.94
C VAL A 551 -23.71 -14.84 -12.56
N GLY A 552 -23.24 -14.76 -11.32
CA GLY A 552 -22.54 -13.61 -10.78
C GLY A 552 -21.21 -14.02 -10.15
N GLY A 553 -20.18 -13.20 -10.34
CA GLY A 553 -18.87 -13.37 -9.72
C GLY A 553 -18.25 -12.04 -9.28
N GLY A 554 -17.52 -12.06 -8.18
CA GLY A 554 -16.64 -10.97 -7.73
C GLY A 554 -15.25 -11.51 -7.43
N VAL A 555 -14.21 -10.79 -7.85
CA VAL A 555 -12.83 -11.07 -7.46
C VAL A 555 -12.17 -9.77 -7.00
N ALA A 556 -11.67 -9.76 -5.77
CA ALA A 556 -10.87 -8.69 -5.19
C ALA A 556 -9.46 -9.24 -4.91
N SER A 557 -8.42 -8.50 -5.28
CA SER A 557 -7.05 -8.91 -4.99
C SER A 557 -6.13 -7.74 -4.74
N HIS A 558 -5.53 -7.68 -3.56
CA HIS A 558 -4.49 -6.69 -3.23
C HIS A 558 -3.16 -7.36 -2.94
N VAL A 559 -2.09 -6.79 -3.48
CA VAL A 559 -0.72 -7.13 -3.15
C VAL A 559 -0.02 -5.83 -2.75
N VAL A 560 0.45 -5.77 -1.51
CA VAL A 560 1.21 -4.63 -0.97
C VAL A 560 2.58 -5.15 -0.57
N VAL A 561 3.62 -4.56 -1.15
CA VAL A 561 5.02 -4.88 -0.83
C VAL A 561 5.75 -3.58 -0.58
N SER A 562 6.06 -3.29 0.68
CA SER A 562 6.70 -2.03 1.06
C SER A 562 8.02 -2.27 1.79
N GLU A 563 9.10 -1.66 1.29
CA GLU A 563 10.41 -1.63 1.94
C GLU A 563 10.69 -0.22 2.49
N THR A 564 10.82 -0.09 3.81
CA THR A 564 11.12 1.19 4.48
C THR A 564 12.45 1.08 5.22
N THR A 565 13.45 1.85 4.83
CA THR A 565 14.80 1.76 5.39
C THR A 565 15.33 3.11 5.87
N ALA A 566 15.78 3.19 7.12
CA ALA A 566 16.57 4.32 7.62
C ALA A 566 17.96 3.86 8.10
N GLU A 567 19.00 4.49 7.57
CA GLU A 567 20.37 4.01 7.75
C GLU A 567 21.35 5.14 8.06
N VAL A 568 22.25 4.88 9.02
CA VAL A 568 23.56 5.54 9.12
C VAL A 568 24.60 4.55 8.62
N GLY A 569 25.34 4.89 7.56
CA GLY A 569 26.22 3.95 6.87
C GLY A 569 27.44 3.52 7.66
N ASP A 570 28.09 2.47 7.15
CA ASP A 570 29.32 1.91 7.68
C ASP A 570 30.44 2.97 7.79
N ASN A 571 31.24 2.89 8.85
CA ASN A 571 32.39 3.75 9.10
C ASN A 571 32.08 5.27 9.14
N SER A 572 30.82 5.66 9.24
CA SER A 572 30.39 7.05 9.38
C SER A 572 30.80 7.61 10.74
N MET A 573 31.12 8.91 10.79
CA MET A 573 31.41 9.65 12.00
C MET A 573 30.28 10.67 12.22
N ILE A 574 29.50 10.49 13.29
CA ILE A 574 28.39 11.38 13.64
C ILE A 574 28.63 11.93 15.05
N ASP A 575 28.65 13.24 15.18
CA ASP A 575 28.79 13.96 16.46
C ASP A 575 27.61 14.93 16.61
N ALA A 576 26.74 14.69 17.60
CA ALA A 576 25.53 15.47 17.88
C ALA A 576 25.54 15.99 19.34
N ASP A 577 25.50 17.32 19.51
CA ASP A 577 25.43 17.96 20.85
C ASP A 577 24.08 17.68 21.60
N SER A 578 23.12 17.00 20.96
CA SER A 578 21.80 16.66 21.51
C SER A 578 21.45 15.20 21.16
N ASP A 579 20.43 14.95 20.33
CA ASP A 579 19.98 13.59 20.01
C ASP A 579 20.47 13.09 18.64
N LEU A 580 20.70 11.79 18.52
CA LEU A 580 20.78 11.05 17.26
C LEU A 580 19.59 10.09 17.17
N ARG A 581 18.66 10.34 16.23
CA ARG A 581 17.53 9.45 15.97
C ARG A 581 17.60 8.87 14.57
N VAL A 582 17.52 7.55 14.46
CA VAL A 582 17.37 6.82 13.21
C VAL A 582 16.09 6.01 13.32
N ARG A 583 15.07 6.33 12.51
CA ARG A 583 13.72 5.76 12.63
C ARG A 583 13.15 5.36 11.29
N ALA A 584 12.47 4.22 11.25
CA ALA A 584 11.70 3.78 10.11
C ALA A 584 10.30 3.35 10.54
N ASP A 585 9.28 3.95 9.95
CA ASP A 585 7.88 3.76 10.27
C ASP A 585 7.13 3.23 9.01
N SER A 586 6.36 2.16 9.15
CA SER A 586 5.54 1.59 8.07
C SER A 586 4.12 1.34 8.57
N ASN A 587 3.13 1.89 7.87
CA ASN A 587 1.72 1.67 8.16
C ASN A 587 0.97 1.20 6.91
N THR A 588 0.29 0.07 6.98
CA THR A 588 -0.54 -0.44 5.87
C THR A 588 -1.94 -0.77 6.39
N GLU A 589 -2.96 -0.21 5.74
CA GLU A 589 -4.37 -0.46 6.00
C GLU A 589 -5.05 -0.91 4.71
N ILE A 590 -5.78 -2.03 4.77
CA ILE A 590 -6.55 -2.55 3.65
C ILE A 590 -7.97 -2.87 4.13
N ASP A 591 -8.94 -2.14 3.61
CA ASP A 591 -10.36 -2.34 3.85
C ASP A 591 -11.03 -2.84 2.56
N THR A 592 -11.51 -4.09 2.56
CA THR A 592 -12.19 -4.68 1.40
C THR A 592 -13.62 -5.08 1.71
N PHE A 593 -14.55 -4.63 0.85
CA PHE A 593 -15.94 -5.11 0.83
C PHE A 593 -16.29 -5.69 -0.53
N SER A 594 -16.62 -6.98 -0.58
CA SER A 594 -17.02 -7.66 -1.81
C SER A 594 -18.38 -8.36 -1.69
N GLY A 595 -19.36 -7.90 -2.46
CA GLY A 595 -20.71 -8.44 -2.48
C GLY A 595 -21.14 -8.97 -3.85
N ASN A 596 -21.72 -10.17 -3.89
CA ASN A 596 -22.42 -10.70 -5.07
C ASN A 596 -23.85 -11.12 -4.75
N MET A 597 -24.78 -10.77 -5.65
CA MET A 597 -26.15 -11.28 -5.63
C MET A 597 -26.56 -11.83 -7.01
N SER A 598 -26.91 -13.11 -7.06
CA SER A 598 -27.35 -13.80 -8.28
C SER A 598 -28.78 -14.33 -8.14
N LEU A 599 -29.73 -13.87 -8.96
CA LEU A 599 -31.15 -14.22 -8.89
C LEU A 599 -31.66 -14.78 -10.23
N ALA A 600 -32.32 -15.94 -10.21
CA ALA A 600 -32.79 -16.61 -11.42
C ALA A 600 -34.06 -17.44 -11.21
N GLY A 601 -34.90 -17.59 -12.25
CA GLY A 601 -36.10 -18.44 -12.16
C GLY A 601 -35.81 -19.95 -12.07
N ILE A 602 -34.67 -20.42 -12.61
CA ILE A 602 -34.28 -21.84 -12.58
C ILE A 602 -32.94 -22.03 -11.86
N ALA A 603 -31.85 -21.44 -12.33
CA ALA A 603 -30.52 -21.71 -11.79
C ALA A 603 -29.76 -20.42 -11.51
N ALA A 604 -29.32 -20.21 -10.28
CA ALA A 604 -28.48 -19.09 -9.88
C ALA A 604 -27.15 -19.60 -9.32
N VAL A 605 -26.04 -19.02 -9.78
CA VAL A 605 -24.68 -19.27 -9.26
C VAL A 605 -24.06 -17.93 -8.91
N GLY A 606 -23.72 -17.75 -7.64
CA GLY A 606 -23.01 -16.56 -7.13
C GLY A 606 -21.69 -16.94 -6.50
N GLY A 607 -20.64 -16.19 -6.77
CA GLY A 607 -19.31 -16.44 -6.22
C GLY A 607 -18.58 -15.16 -5.85
N VAL A 608 -17.83 -15.19 -4.75
CA VAL A 608 -16.86 -14.15 -4.39
C VAL A 608 -15.53 -14.80 -4.04
N VAL A 609 -14.43 -14.17 -4.47
CA VAL A 609 -13.08 -14.48 -4.01
C VAL A 609 -12.41 -13.17 -3.64
N SER A 610 -11.93 -13.05 -2.41
CA SER A 610 -11.08 -11.93 -1.98
C SER A 610 -9.73 -12.47 -1.55
N SER A 611 -8.65 -11.81 -1.94
CA SER A 611 -7.32 -12.13 -1.42
C SER A 611 -6.47 -10.89 -1.21
N ASN A 612 -5.92 -10.75 0.00
CA ASN A 612 -5.00 -9.67 0.33
C ASN A 612 -3.66 -10.27 0.75
N VAL A 613 -2.58 -9.80 0.13
CA VAL A 613 -1.21 -10.19 0.44
C VAL A 613 -0.44 -8.94 0.84
N VAL A 614 0.11 -8.92 2.04
CA VAL A 614 0.97 -7.84 2.54
C VAL A 614 2.34 -8.42 2.87
N ALA A 615 3.39 -7.85 2.31
CA ALA A 615 4.77 -8.23 2.54
C ALA A 615 5.64 -6.99 2.81
N ASN A 616 5.75 -6.58 4.08
CA ASN A 616 6.47 -5.35 4.43
C ASN A 616 7.78 -5.64 5.17
N THR A 617 8.82 -4.89 4.83
CA THR A 617 10.11 -4.93 5.52
C THR A 617 10.50 -3.53 5.97
N THR A 618 10.59 -3.32 7.28
CA THR A 618 10.99 -2.06 7.90
C THR A 618 12.34 -2.25 8.58
N THR A 619 13.35 -1.49 8.19
CA THR A 619 14.74 -1.68 8.66
C THR A 619 15.34 -0.38 9.13
N VAL A 620 15.91 -0.39 10.33
CA VAL A 620 16.80 0.65 10.85
C VAL A 620 18.18 0.08 11.12
N ARG A 621 19.22 0.80 10.70
CA ARG A 621 20.60 0.38 10.89
C ARG A 621 21.53 1.55 11.22
N ILE A 622 22.36 1.39 12.24
CA ILE A 622 23.64 2.09 12.35
C ILE A 622 24.74 1.11 11.91
N GLY A 623 25.55 1.50 10.94
CA GLY A 623 26.40 0.58 10.20
C GLY A 623 27.65 0.09 10.91
N ASP A 624 28.34 -0.84 10.24
CA ASP A 624 29.52 -1.50 10.78
C ASP A 624 30.68 -0.50 10.93
N GLY A 625 31.36 -0.53 12.07
CA GLY A 625 32.46 0.39 12.38
C GLY A 625 32.06 1.87 12.44
N ALA A 626 30.77 2.21 12.39
CA ALA A 626 30.31 3.59 12.57
C ALA A 626 30.68 4.09 13.97
N LYS A 627 31.06 5.36 14.07
CA LYS A 627 31.35 6.05 15.32
C LYS A 627 30.33 7.17 15.51
N THR A 628 29.40 6.99 16.43
CA THR A 628 28.34 7.96 16.70
C THR A 628 28.38 8.40 18.15
N ASP A 629 28.40 9.69 18.40
CA ASP A 629 28.33 10.27 19.74
C ASP A 629 27.13 11.26 19.77
N ALA A 630 26.23 11.09 20.74
CA ALA A 630 25.09 11.98 21.01
C ALA A 630 25.03 12.31 22.50
N ASP A 631 24.94 13.58 22.87
CA ASP A 631 24.98 14.00 24.29
C ASP A 631 23.73 13.56 25.09
N ASP A 632 22.57 13.44 24.42
CA ASP A 632 21.30 12.97 24.99
C ASP A 632 20.94 11.57 24.43
N VAL A 633 19.97 11.41 23.54
CA VAL A 633 19.50 10.07 23.14
C VAL A 633 20.16 9.59 21.85
N THR A 634 20.60 8.33 21.82
CA THR A 634 20.81 7.57 20.57
C THR A 634 19.66 6.58 20.39
N GLU A 635 18.78 6.85 19.42
CA GLU A 635 17.61 6.04 19.12
C GLU A 635 17.74 5.35 17.76
N VAL A 636 17.50 4.04 17.74
CA VAL A 636 17.49 3.15 16.57
C VAL A 636 16.18 2.39 16.64
N ALA A 637 15.15 2.86 15.94
CA ALA A 637 13.79 2.36 16.14
C ALA A 637 13.02 2.08 14.84
N THR A 638 12.46 0.88 14.74
CA THR A 638 11.51 0.49 13.69
C THR A 638 10.12 0.29 14.28
N ASP A 639 9.09 0.86 13.67
CA ASP A 639 7.68 0.52 13.93
C ASP A 639 6.98 0.11 12.63
N SER A 640 6.27 -1.02 12.67
CA SER A 640 5.53 -1.57 11.54
C SER A 640 4.12 -1.92 11.99
N VAL A 641 3.12 -1.35 11.35
CA VAL A 641 1.69 -1.58 11.64
C VAL A 641 1.00 -2.03 10.36
N THR A 642 0.25 -3.13 10.44
CA THR A 642 -0.58 -3.61 9.33
C THR A 642 -1.98 -3.99 9.80
N ASN A 643 -3.01 -3.43 9.19
CA ASN A 643 -4.41 -3.79 9.42
C ASN A 643 -5.04 -4.27 8.11
N VAL A 644 -5.69 -5.43 8.12
CA VAL A 644 -6.44 -5.93 6.95
C VAL A 644 -7.83 -6.33 7.40
N ASP A 645 -8.83 -5.58 6.96
CA ASP A 645 -10.24 -5.83 7.21
C ASP A 645 -10.92 -6.27 5.90
N THR A 646 -11.55 -7.44 5.91
CA THR A 646 -12.13 -8.05 4.73
C THR A 646 -13.52 -8.56 5.01
N ILE A 647 -14.49 -8.10 4.22
CA ILE A 647 -15.88 -8.55 4.28
C ILE A 647 -16.31 -9.06 2.91
N THR A 648 -16.71 -10.32 2.83
CA THR A 648 -17.18 -10.96 1.61
C THR A 648 -18.57 -11.58 1.81
N VAL A 649 -19.46 -11.37 0.84
CA VAL A 649 -20.82 -11.94 0.87
C VAL A 649 -21.25 -12.41 -0.52
N ALA A 650 -21.57 -13.71 -0.66
CA ALA A 650 -22.16 -14.28 -1.87
C ALA A 650 -23.60 -14.76 -1.65
N MET A 651 -24.53 -14.25 -2.46
CA MET A 651 -25.95 -14.61 -2.43
C MET A 651 -26.41 -15.22 -3.75
N SER A 652 -27.18 -16.30 -3.68
CA SER A 652 -27.83 -16.91 -4.85
C SER A 652 -29.30 -17.28 -4.58
N GLY A 653 -30.16 -17.14 -5.59
CA GLY A 653 -31.59 -17.45 -5.49
C GLY A 653 -32.20 -18.00 -6.78
N GLY A 654 -32.80 -19.20 -6.75
CA GLY A 654 -33.55 -19.77 -7.88
C GLY A 654 -34.15 -21.15 -7.61
N ALA A 655 -34.53 -21.95 -8.61
CA ALA A 655 -34.92 -23.35 -8.37
C ALA A 655 -33.70 -24.23 -7.98
N VAL A 656 -32.51 -23.83 -8.41
CA VAL A 656 -31.19 -24.29 -7.97
C VAL A 656 -30.38 -23.05 -7.61
N GLY A 657 -29.93 -22.95 -6.37
CA GLY A 657 -29.08 -21.85 -5.87
C GLY A 657 -27.74 -22.38 -5.40
N VAL A 658 -26.65 -21.87 -5.97
CA VAL A 658 -25.29 -22.20 -5.53
C VAL A 658 -24.56 -20.90 -5.18
N ALA A 659 -24.10 -20.78 -3.94
CA ALA A 659 -23.28 -19.66 -3.47
C ALA A 659 -21.95 -20.18 -2.93
N GLY A 660 -20.85 -19.58 -3.36
CA GLY A 660 -19.50 -19.87 -2.85
C GLY A 660 -18.76 -18.59 -2.50
N ASP A 661 -18.05 -18.59 -1.40
CA ASP A 661 -17.26 -17.44 -0.97
C ASP A 661 -15.93 -17.89 -0.35
N VAL A 662 -14.85 -17.20 -0.71
CA VAL A 662 -13.48 -17.49 -0.28
C VAL A 662 -12.77 -16.18 0.01
N SER A 663 -12.26 -16.03 1.23
CA SER A 663 -11.35 -14.97 1.65
C SER A 663 -9.99 -15.56 2.01
N VAL A 664 -8.91 -14.98 1.49
CA VAL A 664 -7.53 -15.38 1.79
C VAL A 664 -6.68 -14.17 2.12
N ASN A 665 -6.29 -14.02 3.38
CA ASN A 665 -5.40 -12.94 3.81
C ASN A 665 -4.04 -13.51 4.22
N VAL A 666 -2.96 -12.94 3.67
CA VAL A 666 -1.59 -13.33 3.97
C VAL A 666 -0.82 -12.07 4.33
N ILE A 667 -0.36 -11.99 5.57
CA ILE A 667 0.50 -10.91 6.04
C ILE A 667 1.83 -11.51 6.46
N THR A 668 2.91 -11.00 5.87
CA THR A 668 4.30 -11.30 6.25
C THR A 668 5.04 -9.99 6.48
N THR A 669 5.33 -9.65 7.72
CA THR A 669 6.00 -8.39 8.06
C THR A 669 7.27 -8.64 8.87
N THR A 670 8.22 -7.73 8.70
CA THR A 670 9.54 -7.81 9.35
C THR A 670 9.99 -6.42 9.79
N ALA A 671 10.18 -6.22 11.09
CA ALA A 671 10.79 -5.02 11.66
C ALA A 671 12.19 -5.33 12.20
N GLN A 672 13.22 -4.61 11.75
CA GLN A 672 14.61 -4.87 12.12
C GLN A 672 15.31 -3.60 12.55
N SER A 673 15.74 -3.52 13.81
CA SER A 673 16.60 -2.45 14.32
C SER A 673 17.96 -3.00 14.70
N SER A 674 19.02 -2.39 14.20
CA SER A 674 20.38 -2.90 14.41
C SER A 674 21.44 -1.83 14.59
N ILE A 675 22.40 -2.13 15.48
CA ILE A 675 23.70 -1.48 15.56
C ILE A 675 24.74 -2.47 15.04
N GLY A 676 25.58 -2.05 14.09
CA GLY A 676 26.52 -2.89 13.35
C GLY A 676 27.67 -3.46 14.17
N GLN A 677 28.42 -4.37 13.55
CA GLN A 677 29.66 -4.94 14.08
C GLN A 677 30.73 -3.85 14.26
N ASP A 678 31.54 -3.95 15.31
CA ASP A 678 32.62 -2.99 15.62
C ASP A 678 32.18 -1.51 15.78
N ALA A 679 30.87 -1.22 15.82
CA ALA A 679 30.36 0.13 15.98
C ALA A 679 30.74 0.72 17.36
N LEU A 680 31.01 2.02 17.40
CA LEU A 680 31.43 2.76 18.58
C LEU A 680 30.38 3.84 18.90
N ILE A 681 29.52 3.56 19.87
CA ILE A 681 28.39 4.42 20.25
C ILE A 681 28.70 5.10 21.59
N ASN A 682 28.70 6.43 21.62
CA ASN A 682 28.90 7.27 22.81
C ASN A 682 30.19 6.93 23.56
N THR A 683 31.31 6.92 22.85
CA THR A 683 32.62 6.48 23.37
C THR A 683 33.55 7.63 23.77
N ASP A 684 33.16 8.88 23.47
CA ASP A 684 33.97 10.07 23.73
C ASP A 684 33.89 10.60 25.19
N GLY A 685 32.80 10.25 25.90
CA GLY A 685 32.54 10.61 27.29
C GLY A 685 32.02 12.03 27.52
N SER A 686 31.44 12.69 26.51
CA SER A 686 30.86 14.05 26.60
C SER A 686 29.44 14.10 27.18
N GLY A 687 28.71 12.98 27.16
CA GLY A 687 27.26 12.95 27.34
C GLY A 687 26.69 13.52 28.65
N ASN A 688 25.40 13.84 28.60
CA ASN A 688 24.59 14.34 29.71
C ASN A 688 24.09 13.21 30.62
N SER A 689 23.51 13.57 31.77
CA SER A 689 22.91 12.58 32.70
C SER A 689 21.69 11.84 32.13
N THR A 690 21.16 12.33 31.01
CA THR A 690 20.02 11.81 30.25
C THR A 690 20.47 10.93 29.07
N GLN A 691 21.78 10.64 28.95
CA GLN A 691 22.29 9.94 27.79
C GLN A 691 21.84 8.48 27.74
N ASP A 692 20.91 8.16 26.85
CA ASP A 692 20.28 6.85 26.69
C ASP A 692 20.58 6.26 25.32
N VAL A 693 20.65 4.92 25.22
CA VAL A 693 20.71 4.21 23.95
C VAL A 693 19.52 3.26 23.84
N LEU A 694 18.70 3.46 22.81
CA LEU A 694 17.46 2.72 22.59
C LEU A 694 17.51 2.02 21.23
N VAL A 695 17.43 0.69 21.22
CA VAL A 695 17.33 -0.14 20.01
C VAL A 695 16.02 -0.91 20.06
N THR A 696 15.02 -0.47 19.29
CA THR A 696 13.63 -0.98 19.41
C THR A 696 13.08 -1.45 18.07
N ALA A 697 12.61 -2.70 18.01
CA ALA A 697 11.86 -3.21 16.87
C ALA A 697 10.43 -3.59 17.25
N SER A 698 9.44 -2.97 16.60
CA SER A 698 8.01 -3.19 16.81
C SER A 698 7.34 -3.62 15.51
N ASP A 699 6.62 -4.73 15.53
CA ASP A 699 5.86 -5.25 14.38
C ASP A 699 4.48 -5.74 14.84
N LYS A 700 3.44 -5.02 14.43
CA LYS A 700 2.04 -5.26 14.82
C LYS A 700 1.18 -5.50 13.59
N SER A 701 0.45 -6.61 13.58
CA SER A 701 -0.53 -6.87 12.54
C SER A 701 -1.85 -7.45 13.06
N THR A 702 -2.93 -7.05 12.39
CA THR A 702 -4.30 -7.47 12.64
C THR A 702 -4.94 -7.91 11.32
N ILE A 703 -5.63 -9.05 11.35
CA ILE A 703 -6.52 -9.51 10.27
C ILE A 703 -7.93 -9.65 10.84
N ASN A 704 -8.91 -8.97 10.25
CA ASN A 704 -10.33 -9.19 10.49
C ASN A 704 -10.99 -9.68 9.18
N SER A 705 -11.47 -10.93 9.17
CA SER A 705 -12.03 -11.58 7.98
C SER A 705 -13.45 -12.07 8.25
N ASP A 706 -14.44 -11.53 7.54
CA ASP A 706 -15.84 -11.92 7.62
C ASP A 706 -16.34 -12.41 6.25
N THR A 707 -16.55 -13.73 6.13
CA THR A 707 -16.97 -14.40 4.89
C THR A 707 -18.35 -15.03 5.05
N GLY A 708 -19.24 -14.79 4.08
CA GLY A 708 -20.66 -15.08 4.22
C GLY A 708 -21.32 -15.63 2.95
N THR A 709 -22.13 -16.69 3.07
CA THR A 709 -22.98 -17.15 1.95
C THR A 709 -24.44 -17.38 2.30
N ILE A 710 -25.32 -17.04 1.35
CA ILE A 710 -26.76 -17.35 1.39
C ILE A 710 -27.18 -17.98 0.06
N ALA A 711 -27.57 -19.26 0.08
CA ALA A 711 -28.09 -19.98 -1.08
C ALA A 711 -29.57 -20.34 -0.89
N LEU A 712 -30.43 -19.86 -1.80
CA LEU A 712 -31.86 -20.11 -1.79
C LEU A 712 -32.30 -20.90 -3.03
N GLY A 713 -33.00 -22.01 -2.85
CA GLY A 713 -33.67 -22.67 -3.98
C GLY A 713 -34.17 -24.08 -3.76
N GLY A 714 -34.86 -24.68 -4.73
CA GLY A 714 -35.29 -26.09 -4.66
C GLY A 714 -34.15 -27.08 -4.41
N VAL A 715 -32.94 -26.78 -4.90
CA VAL A 715 -31.66 -27.35 -4.45
C VAL A 715 -30.75 -26.17 -4.11
N ALA A 716 -30.23 -26.13 -2.89
CA ALA A 716 -29.39 -25.03 -2.40
C ALA A 716 -28.06 -25.57 -1.86
N VAL A 717 -26.95 -25.00 -2.33
CA VAL A 717 -25.59 -25.30 -1.84
C VAL A 717 -24.87 -24.00 -1.51
N GLY A 718 -24.43 -23.85 -0.25
CA GLY A 718 -23.65 -22.72 0.24
C GLY A 718 -22.29 -23.15 0.78
N GLY A 719 -21.23 -22.40 0.50
CA GLY A 719 -19.89 -22.67 0.99
C GLY A 719 -19.13 -21.38 1.32
N ALA A 720 -18.59 -21.26 2.53
CA ALA A 720 -17.75 -20.13 2.95
C ALA A 720 -16.38 -20.61 3.46
N LEU A 721 -15.30 -19.97 3.04
CA LEU A 721 -13.94 -20.27 3.48
C LEU A 721 -13.19 -18.98 3.83
N SER A 722 -12.64 -18.88 5.05
CA SER A 722 -11.64 -17.87 5.43
C SER A 722 -10.30 -18.56 5.69
N VAL A 723 -9.23 -18.06 5.10
CA VAL A 723 -7.85 -18.52 5.33
C VAL A 723 -6.97 -17.33 5.63
N ASP A 724 -6.48 -17.26 6.86
CA ASP A 724 -5.71 -16.13 7.34
C ASP A 724 -4.32 -16.59 7.79
N ILE A 725 -3.27 -16.07 7.16
CA ILE A 725 -1.87 -16.38 7.45
C ILE A 725 -1.22 -15.10 7.96
N LEU A 726 -0.66 -15.14 9.17
CA LEU A 726 -0.07 -13.97 9.84
C LEU A 726 1.33 -14.28 10.36
N ARG A 727 2.35 -13.72 9.70
CA ARG A 727 3.77 -13.93 10.02
C ARG A 727 4.47 -12.61 10.28
N ASN A 728 4.48 -12.20 11.54
CA ASN A 728 5.24 -11.02 11.98
C ASN A 728 6.54 -11.43 12.65
N SER A 729 7.58 -10.64 12.42
CA SER A 729 8.90 -10.81 13.02
C SER A 729 9.48 -9.46 13.41
N ALA A 730 10.11 -9.40 14.58
CA ALA A 730 10.79 -8.21 15.06
C ALA A 730 12.17 -8.60 15.58
N SER A 731 13.21 -7.89 15.16
CA SER A 731 14.59 -8.15 15.55
C SER A 731 15.28 -6.87 16.01
N ALA A 732 15.69 -6.82 17.27
CA ALA A 732 16.53 -5.75 17.83
C ALA A 732 17.92 -6.31 18.13
N THR A 733 18.95 -5.75 17.51
CA THR A 733 20.30 -6.34 17.53
C THR A 733 21.40 -5.31 17.82
N ILE A 734 22.35 -5.68 18.67
CA ILE A 734 23.66 -5.05 18.76
C ILE A 734 24.69 -6.02 18.23
N GLY A 735 25.48 -5.59 17.25
CA GLY A 735 26.46 -6.38 16.52
C GLY A 735 27.60 -6.91 17.39
N SER A 736 28.39 -7.83 16.81
CA SER A 736 29.56 -8.36 17.51
C SER A 736 30.63 -7.29 17.70
N ASP A 737 31.38 -7.36 18.79
CA ASP A 737 32.49 -6.46 19.13
C ASP A 737 32.15 -4.95 19.17
N ALA A 738 30.86 -4.59 19.04
CA ALA A 738 30.37 -3.22 19.19
C ALA A 738 30.59 -2.71 20.63
N GLN A 739 30.89 -1.42 20.78
CA GLN A 739 31.05 -0.76 22.06
C GLN A 739 29.97 0.31 22.21
N VAL A 740 29.11 0.16 23.21
CA VAL A 740 27.97 1.04 23.46
C VAL A 740 28.03 1.54 24.90
N ASN A 741 28.12 2.85 25.11
CA ASN A 741 28.00 3.42 26.44
C ASN A 741 26.76 4.31 26.56
N ALA A 742 26.18 4.35 27.75
CA ALA A 742 25.11 5.27 28.11
C ALA A 742 25.30 5.71 29.56
N ILE A 743 25.15 7.00 29.86
CA ILE A 743 25.16 7.48 31.24
C ILE A 743 23.85 7.12 31.94
N GLY A 744 22.74 7.13 31.20
CA GLY A 744 21.45 6.60 31.59
C GLY A 744 21.35 5.11 31.26
N GLN A 745 20.35 4.71 30.49
CA GLN A 745 20.00 3.33 30.20
C GLN A 745 20.39 2.85 28.79
N ILE A 746 20.55 1.54 28.66
CA ILE A 746 20.62 0.84 27.37
C ILE A 746 19.42 -0.10 27.28
N ASP A 747 18.59 0.06 26.27
CA ASP A 747 17.44 -0.82 26.00
C ASP A 747 17.55 -1.45 24.60
N VAL A 748 17.45 -2.78 24.54
CA VAL A 748 17.39 -3.57 23.30
C VAL A 748 16.10 -4.36 23.35
N SER A 749 15.09 -3.93 22.59
CA SER A 749 13.72 -4.42 22.73
C SER A 749 13.13 -4.82 21.38
N ALA A 750 12.59 -6.04 21.28
CA ALA A 750 11.82 -6.50 20.14
C ALA A 750 10.41 -6.89 20.58
N SER A 751 9.38 -6.42 19.86
CA SER A 751 7.97 -6.66 20.17
C SER A 751 7.20 -7.06 18.91
N THR A 752 6.45 -8.16 18.98
CA THR A 752 5.46 -8.51 17.96
C THR A 752 4.06 -8.63 18.54
N VAL A 753 3.06 -8.13 17.82
CA VAL A 753 1.65 -8.26 18.17
C VAL A 753 0.90 -8.82 16.96
N LYS A 754 0.24 -9.96 17.14
CA LYS A 754 -0.46 -10.71 16.09
C LYS A 754 -1.92 -10.90 16.50
N THR A 755 -2.86 -10.38 15.72
CA THR A 755 -4.30 -10.54 15.97
C THR A 755 -4.98 -11.10 14.73
N VAL A 756 -5.75 -12.19 14.88
CA VAL A 756 -6.55 -12.77 13.80
C VAL A 756 -7.98 -13.03 14.28
N ASP A 757 -8.94 -12.31 13.72
CA ASP A 757 -10.37 -12.55 13.92
C ASP A 757 -10.98 -13.02 12.59
N ALA A 758 -11.33 -14.31 12.51
CA ALA A 758 -11.78 -14.94 11.27
C ALA A 758 -13.15 -15.58 11.44
N LYS A 759 -14.13 -15.15 10.64
CA LYS A 759 -15.52 -15.62 10.66
C LYS A 759 -15.93 -16.15 9.29
N ALA A 760 -16.40 -17.38 9.23
CA ALA A 760 -16.98 -18.00 8.03
C ALA A 760 -18.39 -18.50 8.33
N VAL A 761 -19.39 -17.93 7.67
CA VAL A 761 -20.81 -18.28 7.87
C VAL A 761 -21.48 -18.66 6.57
N SER A 762 -22.22 -19.77 6.58
CA SER A 762 -22.97 -20.23 5.41
C SER A 762 -24.41 -20.61 5.77
N ALA A 763 -25.35 -20.27 4.88
CA ALA A 763 -26.74 -20.69 4.98
C ALA A 763 -27.27 -21.19 3.62
N ALA A 764 -27.93 -22.35 3.63
CA ALA A 764 -28.57 -22.92 2.45
C ALA A 764 -30.00 -23.39 2.76
N ALA A 765 -30.99 -22.89 2.01
CA ALA A 765 -32.40 -23.23 2.20
C ALA A 765 -33.05 -23.77 0.92
N GLY A 766 -33.61 -24.99 0.99
CA GLY A 766 -34.17 -25.65 -0.18
C GLY A 766 -34.90 -26.97 -0.02
N GLY A 767 -35.27 -27.63 -1.13
CA GLY A 767 -35.71 -29.04 -1.12
C GLY A 767 -34.57 -29.99 -0.78
N VAL A 768 -33.33 -29.62 -1.14
CA VAL A 768 -32.08 -30.15 -0.63
C VAL A 768 -31.23 -28.95 -0.23
N GLY A 769 -30.82 -28.84 1.03
CA GLY A 769 -30.05 -27.71 1.54
C GLY A 769 -28.72 -28.15 2.14
N MET A 770 -27.60 -27.84 1.49
CA MET A 770 -26.26 -28.19 1.96
C MET A 770 -25.44 -26.93 2.22
N SER A 771 -24.83 -26.82 3.40
CA SER A 771 -24.04 -25.67 3.80
C SER A 771 -22.72 -26.10 4.41
N GLY A 772 -21.62 -25.42 4.08
CA GLY A 772 -20.30 -25.67 4.63
C GLY A 772 -19.57 -24.38 4.96
N SER A 773 -18.93 -24.31 6.13
CA SER A 773 -18.02 -23.21 6.45
C SER A 773 -16.73 -23.69 7.09
N ILE A 774 -15.62 -23.03 6.73
CA ILE A 774 -14.29 -23.31 7.26
C ILE A 774 -13.61 -21.98 7.57
N ALA A 775 -13.04 -21.85 8.77
CA ALA A 775 -12.12 -20.78 9.11
C ALA A 775 -10.76 -21.38 9.49
N VAL A 776 -9.69 -20.89 8.87
CA VAL A 776 -8.31 -21.35 9.09
C VAL A 776 -7.44 -20.17 9.46
N ALA A 777 -6.64 -20.29 10.52
CA ALA A 777 -5.60 -19.34 10.86
C ALA A 777 -4.25 -20.03 11.07
N ALA A 778 -3.22 -19.55 10.38
CA ALA A 778 -1.83 -19.94 10.57
C ALA A 778 -1.01 -18.73 11.04
N ILE A 779 -0.49 -18.78 12.27
CA ILE A 779 0.14 -17.63 12.92
C ILE A 779 1.57 -17.98 13.36
N GLY A 780 2.55 -17.18 12.96
CA GLY A 780 3.97 -17.39 13.30
C GLY A 780 4.79 -18.10 12.22
N GLY A 781 5.90 -18.72 12.61
CA GLY A 781 6.88 -19.31 11.71
C GLY A 781 6.43 -20.60 11.03
N ASP A 782 7.31 -21.14 10.19
CA ASP A 782 7.01 -22.30 9.34
C ASP A 782 6.62 -23.54 10.16
N LEU A 783 5.71 -24.32 9.60
CA LEU A 783 5.23 -25.57 10.18
C LEU A 783 6.40 -26.57 10.29
N ASN A 784 6.74 -26.97 11.52
CA ASN A 784 7.69 -28.07 11.73
C ASN A 784 7.04 -29.39 11.27
N ASP A 785 7.84 -30.36 10.80
CA ASP A 785 7.35 -31.69 10.35
C ASP A 785 6.39 -32.34 11.37
N ASP A 786 6.65 -32.13 12.67
CA ASP A 786 5.80 -32.63 13.77
C ASP A 786 4.35 -32.09 13.76
N ALA A 787 4.14 -30.86 13.29
CA ALA A 787 2.82 -30.23 13.17
C ALA A 787 2.08 -30.73 11.92
N TYR A 788 2.82 -30.95 10.83
CA TYR A 788 2.32 -31.58 9.61
C TYR A 788 1.85 -33.02 9.88
N ASP A 789 2.65 -33.80 10.62
CA ASP A 789 2.33 -35.19 11.00
C ASP A 789 1.17 -35.28 12.00
N GLN A 790 0.98 -34.29 12.89
CA GLN A 790 -0.19 -34.23 13.78
C GLN A 790 -1.49 -33.90 13.06
N ILE A 791 -1.44 -33.01 12.06
CA ILE A 791 -2.61 -32.66 11.25
C ILE A 791 -2.97 -33.83 10.31
N ASN A 792 -1.97 -34.57 9.81
CA ASN A 792 -2.17 -35.74 8.95
C ASN A 792 -2.35 -37.08 9.71
N GLY A 793 -2.08 -37.11 11.02
CA GLY A 793 -2.30 -38.27 11.88
C GLY A 793 -1.38 -39.47 11.60
N GLU A 794 -0.10 -39.23 11.27
CA GLU A 794 0.91 -40.29 11.11
C GLU A 794 1.57 -40.61 12.47
N ASP A 795 1.74 -41.91 12.79
CA ASP A 795 2.44 -42.36 14.00
C ASP A 795 3.93 -42.68 13.72
N ASP A 796 4.75 -42.79 14.78
CA ASP A 796 6.23 -43.01 14.75
C ASP A 796 6.70 -44.23 13.91
N ASN A 797 5.78 -45.04 13.37
CA ASN A 797 6.07 -46.19 12.52
C ASN A 797 5.76 -45.96 11.03
N GLY A 798 5.29 -44.77 10.64
CA GLY A 798 4.89 -44.44 9.27
C GLY A 798 3.65 -45.20 8.79
N ASP A 799 2.84 -45.72 9.72
CA ASP A 799 1.57 -46.37 9.40
C ASP A 799 0.44 -45.34 9.52
N ARG A 800 -0.31 -45.16 8.43
CA ARG A 800 -1.50 -44.29 8.43
C ARG A 800 -2.58 -44.90 9.32
N ASN A 801 -2.90 -44.25 10.43
CA ASN A 801 -4.04 -44.65 11.22
C ASN A 801 -5.33 -44.31 10.46
N SER A 802 -5.90 -45.29 9.75
CA SER A 802 -7.16 -45.18 8.99
C SER A 802 -8.41 -45.03 9.89
N GLU A 803 -8.26 -44.50 11.10
CA GLU A 803 -9.33 -44.31 12.10
C GLU A 803 -9.55 -42.83 12.49
N SER A 804 -9.06 -41.88 11.69
CA SER A 804 -9.58 -40.50 11.73
C SER A 804 -10.67 -40.34 10.67
N GLY A 805 -11.92 -40.49 11.10
CA GLY A 805 -13.15 -40.01 10.45
C GLY A 805 -13.18 -39.97 8.92
N SER A 806 -13.05 -41.11 8.25
CA SER A 806 -13.34 -41.20 6.82
C SER A 806 -14.78 -40.77 6.54
N ILE A 807 -14.98 -39.65 5.85
CA ILE A 807 -16.26 -39.19 5.30
C ILE A 807 -16.67 -40.08 4.08
N ASN A 808 -16.30 -41.35 4.10
CA ASN A 808 -16.50 -42.29 3.00
C ASN A 808 -17.61 -43.31 3.26
N GLU A 809 -18.43 -43.13 4.30
CA GLU A 809 -19.65 -43.94 4.52
C GLU A 809 -20.92 -43.11 4.73
N THR A 810 -21.21 -42.18 3.82
CA THR A 810 -22.61 -41.86 3.42
C THR A 810 -22.72 -41.58 1.90
N GLY A 811 -21.80 -42.14 1.11
CA GLY A 811 -21.75 -41.98 -0.36
C GLY A 811 -22.39 -43.11 -1.17
N SER A 812 -23.29 -43.90 -0.59
CA SER A 812 -24.02 -44.97 -1.30
C SER A 812 -25.51 -44.66 -1.45
N SER A 813 -25.84 -43.57 -2.15
CA SER A 813 -27.05 -43.55 -2.98
C SER A 813 -27.02 -42.40 -4.00
N SER A 814 -27.05 -42.79 -5.27
CA SER A 814 -27.61 -42.03 -6.39
C SER A 814 -26.70 -40.96 -7.03
N SER A 815 -25.96 -41.43 -8.03
CA SER A 815 -25.74 -40.68 -9.27
C SER A 815 -27.02 -39.95 -9.72
N VAL A 816 -27.05 -38.62 -9.61
CA VAL A 816 -27.93 -37.80 -10.45
C VAL A 816 -27.05 -37.22 -11.54
N ASN A 817 -26.88 -38.03 -12.57
CA ASN A 817 -26.56 -37.57 -13.91
C ASN A 817 -27.75 -36.70 -14.40
N PRO A 818 -27.63 -35.37 -14.55
CA PRO A 818 -28.66 -34.64 -15.25
C PRO A 818 -28.44 -34.95 -16.75
N LEU A 819 -29.38 -35.70 -17.33
CA LEU A 819 -29.43 -36.21 -18.72
C LEU A 819 -28.85 -37.62 -18.92
N ALA A 820 -29.65 -38.63 -18.54
CA ALA A 820 -29.77 -39.85 -19.33
C ALA A 820 -31.20 -39.93 -19.88
N SER A 821 -31.42 -39.32 -21.05
CA SER A 821 -32.57 -39.64 -21.90
C SER A 821 -32.03 -40.40 -23.10
N ASP A 822 -32.20 -41.71 -23.11
CA ASP A 822 -32.00 -42.56 -24.28
C ASP A 822 -32.88 -42.04 -25.43
N ASN A 823 -32.28 -41.31 -26.36
CA ASN A 823 -32.77 -41.18 -27.74
C ASN A 823 -31.59 -40.84 -28.66
N GLU A 824 -31.19 -41.84 -29.41
CA GLU A 824 -30.32 -41.70 -30.58
C GLU A 824 -31.07 -40.93 -31.67
N ASP A 825 -30.61 -39.70 -31.93
CA ASP A 825 -30.78 -38.88 -33.14
C ASP A 825 -31.11 -37.43 -32.79
N THR A 826 -30.09 -36.61 -32.49
CA THR A 826 -30.00 -35.22 -32.96
C THR A 826 -28.56 -34.69 -32.85
N GLN A 827 -28.13 -33.95 -33.87
CA GLN A 827 -26.76 -33.47 -34.09
C GLN A 827 -26.41 -32.31 -33.15
N LEU A 828 -25.99 -32.60 -31.92
CA LEU A 828 -25.54 -31.60 -30.92
C LEU A 828 -24.33 -32.09 -30.08
N ASN A 829 -23.55 -33.03 -30.61
CA ASN A 829 -22.39 -33.65 -29.95
C ASN A 829 -21.08 -32.82 -29.99
N ASP A 830 -21.15 -31.50 -30.22
CA ASP A 830 -19.94 -30.65 -30.33
C ASP A 830 -19.87 -29.55 -29.25
N PHE A 831 -20.37 -29.85 -28.06
CA PHE A 831 -20.15 -29.05 -26.86
C PHE A 831 -19.57 -29.92 -25.74
N ASN A 832 -18.48 -30.63 -26.06
CA ASN A 832 -17.70 -31.42 -25.11
C ASN A 832 -16.46 -30.62 -24.65
N ALA A 833 -16.65 -29.33 -24.39
CA ALA A 833 -15.58 -28.38 -24.03
C ALA A 833 -15.40 -28.21 -22.51
N THR A 834 -16.08 -29.00 -21.68
CA THR A 834 -15.93 -28.95 -20.21
C THR A 834 -14.93 -29.97 -19.66
N SER A 835 -14.59 -31.03 -20.40
CA SER A 835 -13.54 -31.96 -19.98
C SER A 835 -12.14 -31.50 -20.39
N SER A 836 -12.02 -30.77 -21.50
CA SER A 836 -10.72 -30.22 -21.94
C SER A 836 -10.32 -28.96 -21.18
N LEU A 837 -11.24 -28.27 -20.50
CA LEU A 837 -10.93 -27.11 -19.67
C LEU A 837 -10.49 -27.51 -18.26
N ALA A 838 -10.95 -28.65 -17.75
CA ALA A 838 -10.47 -29.23 -16.49
C ALA A 838 -9.03 -29.77 -16.67
N ASP A 839 -8.75 -30.47 -17.78
CA ASP A 839 -7.40 -30.91 -18.11
C ASP A 839 -6.45 -29.72 -18.41
N ASP A 840 -6.90 -28.66 -19.11
CA ASP A 840 -6.10 -27.42 -19.33
C ASP A 840 -5.90 -26.59 -18.04
N VAL A 841 -6.74 -26.76 -17.02
CA VAL A 841 -6.59 -26.09 -15.71
C VAL A 841 -5.61 -26.88 -14.85
N ASP A 842 -5.66 -28.21 -14.85
CA ASP A 842 -4.68 -29.06 -14.17
C ASP A 842 -3.28 -28.94 -14.79
N GLU A 843 -3.17 -28.81 -16.13
CA GLU A 843 -1.88 -28.64 -16.82
C GLU A 843 -1.31 -27.21 -16.65
N ARG A 844 -2.15 -26.18 -16.50
CA ARG A 844 -1.72 -24.79 -16.18
C ARG A 844 -1.47 -24.54 -14.69
N ASN A 845 -2.10 -25.31 -13.80
CA ASN A 845 -1.79 -25.27 -12.37
C ASN A 845 -0.42 -25.91 -12.10
N ALA A 846 -0.06 -26.98 -12.81
CA ALA A 846 1.26 -27.62 -12.72
C ALA A 846 2.43 -26.73 -13.21
N GLU A 847 2.17 -25.71 -14.05
CA GLU A 847 3.19 -24.74 -14.48
C GLU A 847 3.22 -23.45 -13.62
N ARG A 848 2.17 -23.14 -12.84
CA ARG A 848 2.10 -21.97 -11.93
C ARG A 848 2.56 -22.25 -10.50
N GLU A 849 2.76 -23.53 -10.13
CA GLU A 849 3.39 -23.93 -8.87
C GLU A 849 4.88 -23.51 -8.73
N ALA A 850 5.45 -22.85 -9.74
CA ALA A 850 6.86 -22.44 -9.74
C ALA A 850 7.12 -20.96 -9.39
N ASP A 851 6.10 -20.10 -9.22
CA ASP A 851 6.34 -18.66 -9.03
C ASP A 851 5.69 -18.05 -7.77
N TYR A 852 4.47 -18.43 -7.37
CA TYR A 852 3.83 -17.88 -6.14
C TYR A 852 2.81 -18.86 -5.52
N GLY A 853 3.20 -20.12 -5.34
CA GLY A 853 2.37 -21.14 -4.67
C GLY A 853 2.67 -21.24 -3.18
N VAL A 854 1.62 -21.31 -2.35
CA VAL A 854 1.66 -21.63 -0.90
C VAL A 854 2.31 -23.01 -0.60
N SER A 855 2.79 -23.72 -1.61
CA SER A 855 3.43 -25.04 -1.52
C SER A 855 4.94 -25.02 -1.24
N ASP A 856 5.67 -23.93 -1.48
CA ASP A 856 7.13 -23.90 -1.27
C ASP A 856 7.54 -23.49 0.16
N ASP A 857 6.59 -22.95 0.93
CA ASP A 857 6.78 -22.57 2.34
C ASP A 857 6.77 -23.76 3.33
N VAL A 858 6.74 -24.98 2.80
CA VAL A 858 6.73 -26.23 3.56
C VAL A 858 7.98 -27.05 3.24
N ALA A 859 9.16 -26.41 3.14
CA ALA A 859 10.43 -27.11 2.99
C ALA A 859 11.60 -26.42 3.70
N THR A 860 12.09 -27.10 4.73
CA THR A 860 13.32 -26.93 5.52
C THR A 860 14.42 -26.00 4.99
N SER A 861 14.91 -25.08 5.83
CA SER A 861 16.26 -24.52 5.70
C SER A 861 17.04 -24.58 7.03
N THR A 862 18.35 -24.78 6.94
CA THR A 862 19.27 -25.13 8.06
C THR A 862 20.28 -24.00 8.37
N SER A 863 19.84 -22.75 8.26
CA SER A 863 20.60 -21.54 8.63
C SER A 863 19.76 -20.70 9.58
N PRO A 864 20.33 -19.91 10.52
CA PRO A 864 19.53 -18.95 11.30
C PRO A 864 18.97 -17.90 10.32
N ASP A 865 17.73 -18.14 9.90
CA ASP A 865 16.94 -17.26 9.05
C ASP A 865 16.22 -16.26 9.98
N PRO A 866 16.29 -14.93 9.73
CA PRO A 866 15.46 -13.95 10.44
C PRO A 866 13.94 -14.23 10.37
N ARG A 867 13.48 -15.16 9.51
CA ARG A 867 12.07 -15.60 9.40
C ARG A 867 11.50 -16.40 10.58
N SER A 868 12.14 -16.46 11.76
CA SER A 868 11.58 -17.17 12.91
C SER A 868 11.68 -16.38 14.22
N GLY A 869 10.85 -15.33 14.34
CA GLY A 869 10.33 -14.90 15.64
C GLY A 869 10.60 -13.45 16.07
N THR A 870 10.38 -13.21 17.37
CA THR A 870 10.72 -11.95 18.05
C THR A 870 12.06 -12.12 18.75
N LEU A 871 13.06 -11.34 18.35
CA LEU A 871 14.46 -11.54 18.71
C LEU A 871 15.09 -10.27 19.29
N ALA A 872 15.67 -10.35 20.49
CA ALA A 872 16.51 -9.30 21.07
C ALA A 872 17.90 -9.85 21.37
N VAL A 873 18.95 -9.31 20.73
CA VAL A 873 20.29 -9.90 20.75
C VAL A 873 21.38 -8.89 21.03
N VAL A 874 22.28 -9.26 21.94
CA VAL A 874 23.60 -8.65 22.08
C VAL A 874 24.65 -9.60 21.53
N GLY A 875 25.40 -9.14 20.52
CA GLY A 875 26.38 -9.91 19.76
C GLY A 875 27.61 -10.35 20.55
N SER A 876 28.39 -11.28 19.96
CA SER A 876 29.56 -11.83 20.65
C SER A 876 30.64 -10.77 20.84
N GLY A 877 31.27 -10.74 22.02
CA GLY A 877 32.33 -9.76 22.30
C GLY A 877 31.87 -8.31 22.46
N ALA A 878 30.59 -7.99 22.26
CA ALA A 878 30.06 -6.65 22.44
C ALA A 878 30.26 -6.15 23.88
N ILE A 879 30.50 -4.85 24.04
CA ILE A 879 30.73 -4.18 25.34
C ILE A 879 29.65 -3.12 25.54
N LEU A 880 28.76 -3.32 26.50
CA LEU A 880 27.67 -2.41 26.83
C LEU A 880 27.84 -1.88 28.25
N LYS A 881 27.88 -0.56 28.42
CA LYS A 881 28.04 0.10 29.72
C LYS A 881 26.94 1.12 29.97
N ALA A 882 26.01 0.80 30.87
CA ALA A 882 24.93 1.69 31.27
C ALA A 882 25.17 2.20 32.71
N GLY A 883 25.00 3.51 32.94
CA GLY A 883 24.96 4.05 34.31
C GLY A 883 23.66 3.72 35.05
N GLY A 884 22.58 3.44 34.32
CA GLY A 884 21.26 3.03 34.80
C GLY A 884 20.97 1.55 34.52
N ASP A 885 19.77 1.27 33.99
CA ASP A 885 19.30 -0.07 33.64
C ASP A 885 19.87 -0.53 32.29
N LEU A 886 20.05 -1.84 32.13
CA LEU A 886 20.39 -2.49 30.86
C LEU A 886 19.37 -3.60 30.60
N ASN A 887 18.56 -3.44 29.55
CA ASN A 887 17.49 -4.37 29.22
C ASN A 887 17.70 -5.00 27.83
N VAL A 888 17.46 -6.30 27.75
CA VAL A 888 17.41 -7.08 26.50
C VAL A 888 16.10 -7.87 26.52
N THR A 889 15.10 -7.41 25.76
CA THR A 889 13.71 -7.86 25.90
C THR A 889 13.10 -8.28 24.57
N ALA A 890 12.50 -9.48 24.52
CA ALA A 890 11.70 -9.96 23.40
C ALA A 890 10.27 -10.25 23.89
N LEU A 891 9.25 -9.65 23.26
CA LEU A 891 7.84 -9.80 23.61
C LEU A 891 6.99 -10.20 22.39
N ASP A 892 6.34 -11.37 22.41
CA ASP A 892 5.39 -11.80 21.39
C ASP A 892 4.00 -11.94 22.03
N THR A 893 2.99 -11.27 21.47
CA THR A 893 1.59 -11.41 21.88
C THR A 893 0.74 -11.85 20.71
N THR A 894 0.00 -12.95 20.87
CA THR A 894 -0.89 -13.49 19.83
C THR A 894 -2.31 -13.67 20.34
N THR A 895 -3.27 -13.13 19.61
CA THR A 895 -4.71 -13.33 19.82
C THR A 895 -5.34 -13.91 18.57
N SER A 896 -6.15 -14.96 18.71
CA SER A 896 -6.89 -15.55 17.60
C SER A 896 -8.31 -15.89 18.01
N ASN A 897 -9.31 -15.40 17.26
CA ASN A 897 -10.72 -15.77 17.44
C ASN A 897 -11.30 -16.27 16.11
N LEU A 898 -11.55 -17.57 16.03
CA LEU A 898 -12.16 -18.20 14.86
C LEU A 898 -13.63 -18.56 15.11
N LEU A 899 -14.49 -18.26 14.15
CA LEU A 899 -15.90 -18.64 14.13
C LEU A 899 -16.27 -19.30 12.79
N ALA A 900 -16.70 -20.55 12.82
CA ALA A 900 -17.32 -21.22 11.66
C ALA A 900 -18.78 -21.56 11.98
N GLY A 901 -19.70 -21.05 11.16
CA GLY A 901 -21.15 -21.27 11.29
C GLY A 901 -21.78 -21.83 10.01
N ALA A 902 -22.58 -22.89 10.07
CA ALA A 902 -23.28 -23.41 8.89
C ALA A 902 -24.72 -23.83 9.20
N ILE A 903 -25.68 -23.42 8.37
CA ILE A 903 -27.09 -23.82 8.50
C ILE A 903 -27.63 -24.39 7.18
N GLY A 904 -28.07 -25.65 7.21
CA GLY A 904 -28.76 -26.30 6.09
C GLY A 904 -30.25 -26.52 6.41
N VAL A 905 -31.15 -26.06 5.55
CA VAL A 905 -32.60 -26.27 5.69
C VAL A 905 -33.15 -26.97 4.44
N GLY A 906 -33.80 -28.13 4.59
CA GLY A 906 -34.50 -28.74 3.47
C GLY A 906 -35.13 -30.12 3.61
N GLY A 907 -35.59 -30.72 2.51
CA GLY A 907 -36.09 -32.11 2.52
C GLY A 907 -35.01 -33.11 2.92
N VAL A 908 -33.80 -32.91 2.38
CA VAL A 908 -32.53 -33.47 2.86
C VAL A 908 -31.63 -32.28 3.22
N ALA A 909 -31.03 -32.28 4.41
CA ALA A 909 -30.19 -31.16 4.85
C ALA A 909 -28.80 -31.63 5.31
N GLY A 910 -27.77 -30.88 4.93
CA GLY A 910 -26.39 -31.09 5.35
C GLY A 910 -25.79 -29.79 5.86
N ALA A 911 -25.14 -29.80 7.02
CA ALA A 911 -24.38 -28.66 7.52
C ALA A 911 -23.03 -29.10 8.07
N GLY A 912 -21.96 -28.45 7.66
CA GLY A 912 -20.60 -28.69 8.15
C GLY A 912 -19.91 -27.39 8.56
N ALA A 913 -19.29 -27.36 9.74
CA ALA A 913 -18.48 -26.21 10.18
C ALA A 913 -17.11 -26.69 10.69
N ALA A 914 -16.03 -26.04 10.30
CA ALA A 914 -14.69 -26.37 10.79
C ALA A 914 -13.86 -25.13 11.15
N THR A 915 -13.12 -25.22 12.25
CA THR A 915 -12.08 -24.24 12.60
C THR A 915 -10.73 -24.92 12.76
N VAL A 916 -9.68 -24.32 12.21
CA VAL A 916 -8.29 -24.79 12.35
C VAL A 916 -7.40 -23.61 12.71
N THR A 917 -6.73 -23.67 13.86
CA THR A 917 -5.74 -22.68 14.29
C THR A 917 -4.39 -23.35 14.48
N VAL A 918 -3.35 -22.87 13.81
CA VAL A 918 -1.97 -23.33 14.04
C VAL A 918 -1.10 -22.15 14.43
N VAL A 919 -0.37 -22.28 15.54
CA VAL A 919 0.49 -21.22 16.07
C VAL A 919 1.91 -21.74 16.31
N ALA A 920 2.89 -21.03 15.79
CA ALA A 920 4.32 -21.37 15.88
C ALA A 920 5.18 -20.12 16.10
N ASN A 921 5.09 -19.51 17.29
CA ASN A 921 5.91 -18.33 17.60
C ASN A 921 7.25 -18.72 18.22
N ASN A 922 8.32 -18.06 17.80
CA ASN A 922 9.63 -18.15 18.46
C ASN A 922 9.94 -16.80 19.11
N THR A 923 10.29 -16.78 20.39
CA THR A 923 10.62 -15.55 21.12
C THR A 923 11.93 -15.75 21.86
N GLU A 924 12.95 -14.94 21.53
CA GLU A 924 14.30 -15.15 22.05
C GLU A 924 14.98 -13.84 22.47
N ALA A 925 15.49 -13.83 23.70
CA ALA A 925 16.36 -12.78 24.22
C ALA A 925 17.71 -13.38 24.58
N MET A 926 18.79 -12.87 24.00
CA MET A 926 20.11 -13.48 24.12
C MET A 926 21.22 -12.45 24.35
N VAL A 927 22.15 -12.82 25.23
CA VAL A 927 23.47 -12.20 25.31
C VAL A 927 24.50 -13.24 24.85
N ALA A 928 25.14 -13.00 23.70
CA ALA A 928 26.03 -13.96 23.05
C ALA A 928 27.39 -14.11 23.78
N SER A 929 28.18 -15.08 23.31
CA SER A 929 29.43 -15.48 23.96
C SER A 929 30.45 -14.33 24.08
N ASN A 930 31.11 -14.25 25.24
CA ASN A 930 32.14 -13.26 25.56
C ASN A 930 31.70 -11.78 25.59
N ALA A 931 30.41 -11.46 25.51
CA ALA A 931 29.93 -10.09 25.69
C ALA A 931 30.20 -9.56 27.12
N GLU A 932 30.45 -8.27 27.26
CA GLU A 932 30.65 -7.57 28.53
C GLU A 932 29.52 -6.56 28.76
N LEU A 933 28.65 -6.83 29.74
CA LEU A 933 27.50 -6.00 30.05
C LEU A 933 27.64 -5.49 31.49
N ASP A 934 27.70 -4.19 31.66
CA ASP A 934 27.78 -3.53 32.97
C ASP A 934 26.64 -2.51 33.12
N SER A 935 25.79 -2.71 34.13
CA SER A 935 24.71 -1.78 34.48
C SER A 935 24.92 -1.15 35.85
N GLY A 936 24.61 0.13 36.00
CA GLY A 936 24.66 0.82 37.30
C GLY A 936 23.44 0.58 38.18
N ALA A 937 22.36 0.00 37.63
CA ALA A 937 21.14 -0.42 38.32
C ALA A 937 20.76 -1.89 38.01
N ASN A 938 19.72 -2.17 37.23
CA ASN A 938 19.28 -3.53 36.91
C ASN A 938 19.83 -4.02 35.56
N LEU A 939 20.02 -5.33 35.42
CA LEU A 939 20.27 -5.99 34.15
C LEU A 939 19.22 -7.07 33.91
N THR A 940 18.46 -6.95 32.82
CA THR A 940 17.35 -7.85 32.50
C THR A 940 17.52 -8.47 31.12
N VAL A 941 17.44 -9.80 31.03
CA VAL A 941 17.31 -10.54 29.77
C VAL A 941 15.98 -11.29 29.81
N SER A 942 15.00 -10.88 29.01
CA SER A 942 13.61 -11.35 29.14
C SER A 942 13.00 -11.74 27.79
N ALA A 943 12.45 -12.95 27.70
CA ALA A 943 11.66 -13.41 26.57
C ALA A 943 10.24 -13.79 27.05
N VAL A 944 9.21 -13.15 26.52
CA VAL A 944 7.81 -13.37 26.92
C VAL A 944 6.96 -13.64 25.70
N ASN A 945 6.25 -14.76 25.71
CA ASN A 945 5.29 -15.14 24.68
C ASN A 945 3.91 -15.35 25.34
N ASN A 946 2.91 -14.57 24.93
CA ASN A 946 1.54 -14.64 25.47
C ASN A 946 0.53 -14.94 24.36
N LYS A 947 -0.25 -16.01 24.53
CA LYS A 947 -1.26 -16.45 23.55
C LYS A 947 -2.66 -16.55 24.14
N ASN A 948 -3.66 -16.08 23.39
CA ASN A 948 -5.08 -16.30 23.66
C ASN A 948 -5.78 -16.81 22.39
N LEU A 949 -6.16 -18.09 22.36
CA LEU A 949 -6.64 -18.79 21.17
C LEU A 949 -8.06 -19.30 21.40
N ASN A 950 -9.02 -18.79 20.63
CA ASN A 950 -10.42 -19.19 20.69
C ASN A 950 -10.88 -19.73 19.34
N ALA A 951 -11.49 -20.91 19.32
CA ALA A 951 -12.01 -21.51 18.09
C ALA A 951 -13.41 -22.06 18.32
N THR A 952 -14.41 -21.56 17.58
CA THR A 952 -15.82 -21.96 17.70
C THR A 952 -16.35 -22.46 16.37
N ALA A 953 -16.81 -23.71 16.31
CA ALA A 953 -17.48 -24.29 15.14
C ALA A 953 -18.90 -24.75 15.50
N ALA A 954 -19.91 -24.24 14.78
CA ALA A 954 -21.31 -24.60 15.00
C ALA A 954 -22.04 -24.89 13.69
N SER A 955 -22.71 -26.03 13.61
CA SER A 955 -23.50 -26.42 12.43
C SER A 955 -24.93 -26.81 12.83
N GLY A 956 -25.93 -26.44 12.03
CA GLY A 956 -27.33 -26.85 12.24
C GLY A 956 -27.97 -27.36 10.95
N ALA A 957 -28.66 -28.50 11.00
CA ALA A 957 -29.33 -29.06 9.83
C ALA A 957 -30.81 -29.40 10.12
N VAL A 958 -31.73 -28.63 9.53
CA VAL A 958 -33.18 -28.81 9.69
C VAL A 958 -33.73 -29.54 8.47
N SER A 959 -34.29 -30.75 8.66
CA SER A 959 -34.92 -31.48 7.56
C SER A 959 -36.23 -32.21 7.87
N PHE A 960 -37.00 -32.48 6.81
CA PHE A 960 -38.22 -33.30 6.88
C PHE A 960 -37.97 -34.81 6.67
N ALA A 961 -36.82 -35.21 6.13
CA ALA A 961 -36.47 -36.62 5.87
C ALA A 961 -35.18 -37.08 6.57
N THR A 962 -34.02 -36.61 6.13
CA THR A 962 -32.70 -36.97 6.69
C THR A 962 -31.81 -35.74 6.77
N SER A 963 -31.22 -35.48 7.94
CA SER A 963 -30.23 -34.41 8.15
C SER A 963 -28.91 -34.95 8.71
N ILE A 964 -27.81 -34.31 8.32
CA ILE A 964 -26.47 -34.53 8.86
C ILE A 964 -25.89 -33.17 9.23
N ALA A 965 -25.50 -33.00 10.48
CA ALA A 965 -24.76 -31.84 10.97
C ALA A 965 -23.44 -32.32 11.57
N GLY A 966 -22.35 -31.61 11.31
CA GLY A 966 -21.03 -31.92 11.86
C GLY A 966 -20.22 -30.65 12.11
N SER A 967 -19.49 -30.64 13.22
CA SER A 967 -18.55 -29.57 13.55
C SER A 967 -17.22 -30.10 14.05
N ILE A 968 -16.13 -29.44 13.66
CA ILE A 968 -14.75 -29.76 14.02
C ILE A 968 -14.04 -28.47 14.47
N GLY A 969 -13.24 -28.56 15.53
CA GLY A 969 -12.35 -27.48 15.96
C GLY A 969 -10.99 -28.05 16.32
N VAL A 970 -9.93 -27.51 15.72
CA VAL A 970 -8.54 -27.95 15.94
C VAL A 970 -7.68 -26.73 16.28
N THR A 971 -6.87 -26.84 17.33
CA THR A 971 -5.87 -25.83 17.69
C THR A 971 -4.55 -26.51 18.02
N VAL A 972 -3.48 -26.13 17.32
CA VAL A 972 -2.11 -26.64 17.50
C VAL A 972 -1.20 -25.47 17.87
N ASP A 973 -0.43 -25.62 18.95
CA ASP A 973 0.53 -24.61 19.42
C ASP A 973 1.91 -25.27 19.63
N SER A 974 2.90 -24.78 18.89
CA SER A 974 4.30 -25.24 18.93
C SER A 974 5.28 -24.13 19.36
N SER A 975 4.78 -23.05 19.96
CA SER A 975 5.56 -21.84 20.24
C SER A 975 6.59 -22.02 21.37
N SER A 976 7.70 -21.28 21.31
CA SER A 976 8.80 -21.33 22.27
C SER A 976 9.24 -19.94 22.75
N ALA A 977 9.67 -19.84 24.03
CA ALA A 977 10.28 -18.64 24.60
C ALA A 977 11.61 -18.99 25.27
N LYS A 978 12.70 -18.28 24.92
CA LYS A 978 14.06 -18.55 25.42
C LYS A 978 14.75 -17.26 25.84
N ALA A 979 15.29 -17.23 27.05
CA ALA A 979 16.15 -16.15 27.52
C ALA A 979 17.45 -16.74 28.06
N HIS A 980 18.60 -16.27 27.58
CA HIS A 980 19.88 -16.85 27.98
C HIS A 980 21.07 -15.90 27.86
N VAL A 981 22.12 -16.25 28.62
CA VAL A 981 23.44 -15.60 28.60
C VAL A 981 24.47 -16.68 28.30
N ASP A 982 25.23 -16.47 27.22
CA ASP A 982 26.14 -17.46 26.67
C ASP A 982 27.50 -17.54 27.39
N SER A 983 28.29 -18.54 26.98
CA SER A 983 29.58 -18.84 27.59
C SER A 983 30.56 -17.67 27.52
N GLY A 984 31.24 -17.39 28.63
CA GLY A 984 32.28 -16.37 28.69
C GLY A 984 31.79 -14.93 28.84
N ALA A 985 30.48 -14.68 28.84
CA ALA A 985 29.94 -13.35 29.09
C ALA A 985 30.32 -12.83 30.49
N LYS A 986 30.68 -11.54 30.57
CA LYS A 986 31.01 -10.84 31.82
C LYS A 986 29.87 -9.90 32.17
N ILE A 987 29.18 -10.20 33.27
CA ILE A 987 28.03 -9.42 33.73
C ILE A 987 28.40 -8.66 35.01
N ASN A 988 28.30 -7.33 34.99
CA ASN A 988 28.57 -6.43 36.11
C ASN A 988 29.95 -6.69 36.75
N GLN A 989 30.99 -6.81 35.93
CA GLN A 989 32.37 -7.06 36.38
C GLN A 989 33.27 -5.82 36.28
N ASP A 990 32.88 -4.79 35.53
CA ASP A 990 33.62 -3.54 35.50
C ASP A 990 33.40 -2.75 36.80
N THR A 991 34.51 -2.47 37.49
CA THR A 991 34.50 -1.67 38.74
C THR A 991 34.59 -0.16 38.47
N ALA A 992 34.81 0.23 37.20
CA ALA A 992 34.75 1.62 36.76
C ALA A 992 33.31 2.10 36.55
N THR A 993 32.38 1.20 36.21
CA THR A 993 30.94 1.48 36.17
C THR A 993 30.45 1.73 37.60
N ARG A 994 30.25 3.01 37.94
CA ARG A 994 29.85 3.41 39.30
C ARG A 994 28.40 2.99 39.52
N ALA A 995 28.15 1.93 40.27
CA ALA A 995 26.79 1.56 40.69
C ALA A 995 26.09 2.78 41.31
N LEU A 996 25.09 3.32 40.60
CA LEU A 996 24.24 4.41 41.08
C LEU A 996 23.27 3.91 42.16
N ALA A 997 22.92 2.62 42.10
CA ALA A 997 22.08 1.93 43.07
C ALA A 997 22.90 1.20 44.15
N SER A 998 22.34 1.11 45.37
CA SER A 998 22.95 0.35 46.48
C SER A 998 22.91 -1.17 46.30
N GLN A 999 22.20 -1.66 45.27
CA GLN A 999 22.04 -3.06 44.89
C GLN A 999 21.94 -3.11 43.36
N GLN A 1000 22.66 -4.04 42.73
CA GLN A 1000 22.52 -4.40 41.32
C GLN A 1000 21.79 -5.75 41.24
N ASN A 1001 20.75 -5.84 40.41
CA ASN A 1001 20.00 -7.07 40.19
C ASN A 1001 20.24 -7.58 38.77
N VAL A 1002 20.42 -8.90 38.63
CA VAL A 1002 20.51 -9.58 37.34
C VAL A 1002 19.35 -10.56 37.23
N ALA A 1003 18.52 -10.42 36.19
CA ALA A 1003 17.38 -11.28 35.92
C ALA A 1003 17.47 -11.86 34.50
N VAL A 1004 17.30 -13.18 34.39
CA VAL A 1004 17.14 -13.88 33.11
C VAL A 1004 15.83 -14.66 33.18
N GLN A 1005 14.86 -14.32 32.33
CA GLN A 1005 13.50 -14.84 32.43
C GLN A 1005 12.93 -15.23 31.06
N ALA A 1006 12.37 -16.43 30.97
CA ALA A 1006 11.57 -16.87 29.84
C ALA A 1006 10.15 -17.21 30.30
N VAL A 1007 9.13 -16.70 29.63
CA VAL A 1007 7.70 -16.96 29.91
C VAL A 1007 7.00 -17.34 28.62
N ASN A 1008 6.26 -18.46 28.63
CA ASN A 1008 5.43 -18.91 27.52
C ASN A 1008 4.04 -19.27 28.08
N ASN A 1009 3.06 -18.37 27.86
CA ASN A 1009 1.70 -18.49 28.35
C ASN A 1009 0.74 -18.78 27.19
N ALA A 1010 -0.20 -19.71 27.40
CA ALA A 1010 -1.28 -19.97 26.44
C ALA A 1010 -2.62 -20.18 27.16
N ASN A 1011 -3.66 -19.49 26.68
CA ASN A 1011 -5.06 -19.76 27.02
C ASN A 1011 -5.76 -20.26 25.74
N ILE A 1012 -6.37 -21.44 25.80
CA ILE A 1012 -6.97 -22.10 24.63
C ILE A 1012 -8.41 -22.52 24.96
N ASP A 1013 -9.39 -22.07 24.18
CA ASP A 1013 -10.80 -22.42 24.28
C ASP A 1013 -11.34 -22.91 22.91
N VAL A 1014 -11.75 -24.18 22.84
CA VAL A 1014 -12.29 -24.79 21.61
C VAL A 1014 -13.72 -25.25 21.88
N LYS A 1015 -14.67 -24.71 21.09
CA LYS A 1015 -16.11 -25.00 21.18
C LYS A 1015 -16.62 -25.59 19.89
N THR A 1016 -17.26 -26.75 19.96
CA THR A 1016 -17.91 -27.39 18.81
C THR A 1016 -19.35 -27.73 19.15
N GLY A 1017 -20.29 -27.44 18.25
CA GLY A 1017 -21.71 -27.79 18.40
C GLY A 1017 -22.33 -28.23 17.07
N ALA A 1018 -23.15 -29.27 17.10
CA ALA A 1018 -23.93 -29.71 15.93
C ALA A 1018 -25.36 -30.03 16.36
N VAL A 1019 -26.36 -29.54 15.61
CA VAL A 1019 -27.79 -29.67 15.91
C VAL A 1019 -28.58 -30.23 14.74
#